data_AF-A0A5Q0BD21-F1
#
_entry.id   AF-A0A5Q0BD21-F1
#
_cell.length_a   1.000
_cell.length_b   1.000
_cell.length_c   1.000
_cell.angle_alpha   90.00
_cell.angle_beta   90.00
_cell.angle_gamma   90.00
#
_symmetry.space_group_name_H-M   'P 1'
#
loop_
_entity.id
_entity.type
_entity.pdbx_description
1 polymer ?
#
loop_
_entity_poly.entity_id
_entity_poly.type
_entity_poly.pdbx_seq_one_letter_code
_entity_poly.pdbx_strand_id
1 'polypeptide(L)'
;MTENKRVSMTENKGSLFSDRRYAFSAGGLAPDTFEVVRFEGEEALSALYRFDLLLASRDSDIDERVLLGQLAQFSLNDGVEGGRPTVYRGLLRSFAYQYQISGWTFYRATLAPKMWLLDTFYLSEVYLDMDRHEIFTTVMQNAGFLFDDFDLRFQKGSAAYSKRDYICQYRESYLSFIARWAERLGIYWWYEESDGREKIIFSDTRMAHKDEGLLLNYQDAGELDAAMGRKRRLQSLELEACNLPKKIVVRDYSAQRASMEIMGTAAVDPHGNGEEHIFGEHLKSNGEAAHIAKLRAEGVLARGNIYRGGTTATGARCGGFIEVQGHPRKRFDRRYLVVSVKHRGSQAGLLLEGLKIPARGETGGSADFYQAEISAIPSEVQFRPEITHLWPKIEGTLNGFVDAEGSGQYAELNEKGEYKIQVPFDVTHKNAQRGSAWIRMATPYAGSDHGMHFPLHKGTEVVLSFINGDPDQPIILGAIPNSINPNVVRNENQMQSRIRTAGGNEIVMHDEAGKQHLELSSPIGNTSIRIGSASGSSSVSGAGSYAQQQAALLPTARIQRHKTKQMWQGALQWNQLSGSQQMQQGWLDSVWSNLSSFQPSSGDGGVTINTAGSAKITCLDYANIVGGEYLSLIVGNKNEAVLGPVESFYVYKYEYVFFKTDVWSGSKTETGAGAKSEVLVGTKNELVTGAKTETIIGDKTESVAGIKTSKVLVKNDIVTFAKLSEYDTAVNNIKTKLSESDLALENLTTNFMNGDVTIENTQTYVAKREAYIAEKQAYIQKCSAFASFGTSIYMPE
;
A
#
# COMPACT_ATOMS: atom_id res chain seq x y z
N MET A 1 -38.61 -79.15 48.81
CA MET A 1 -39.27 -78.63 47.60
C MET A 1 -38.52 -77.38 47.21
N THR A 2 -37.80 -77.49 46.10
CA THR A 2 -36.91 -76.51 45.50
C THR A 2 -37.74 -75.51 44.70
N GLU A 3 -37.53 -74.21 44.91
CA GLU A 3 -38.02 -73.19 43.98
C GLU A 3 -36.85 -72.34 43.48
N ASN A 4 -36.72 -72.33 42.16
CA ASN A 4 -35.52 -72.02 41.41
C ASN A 4 -35.58 -70.57 40.89
N LYS A 5 -34.50 -69.82 41.12
CA LYS A 5 -34.24 -68.50 40.54
C LYS A 5 -34.28 -68.56 39.01
N ARG A 6 -35.04 -67.66 38.37
CA ARG A 6 -34.80 -67.22 36.99
C ARG A 6 -34.39 -65.75 37.01
N VAL A 7 -33.14 -65.52 36.63
CA VAL A 7 -32.53 -64.21 36.39
C VAL A 7 -33.10 -63.67 35.08
N SER A 8 -33.82 -62.55 35.11
CA SER A 8 -34.18 -61.77 33.93
C SER A 8 -33.04 -60.83 33.60
N MET A 9 -32.41 -61.02 32.43
CA MET A 9 -31.49 -60.05 31.85
C MET A 9 -32.25 -58.76 31.52
N THR A 10 -32.10 -57.75 32.37
CA THR A 10 -32.30 -56.35 31.97
C THR A 10 -31.14 -55.96 31.08
N GLU A 11 -31.41 -55.80 29.79
CA GLU A 11 -30.50 -55.17 28.83
C GLU A 11 -30.02 -53.82 29.38
N ASN A 12 -28.73 -53.77 29.67
CA ASN A 12 -28.05 -52.60 30.16
C ASN A 12 -27.96 -51.57 29.01
N LYS A 13 -28.96 -50.71 28.87
CA LYS A 13 -28.94 -49.54 27.96
C LYS A 13 -27.95 -48.45 28.37
N GLY A 14 -27.19 -48.64 29.45
CA GLY A 14 -26.14 -47.72 29.89
C GLY A 14 -24.75 -48.33 29.74
N SER A 15 -24.13 -48.22 28.56
CA SER A 15 -22.68 -48.46 28.39
C SER A 15 -22.10 -47.97 27.05
N LEU A 16 -22.91 -47.67 26.04
CA LEU A 16 -22.40 -47.24 24.71
C LEU A 16 -22.29 -45.72 24.54
N PHE A 17 -22.84 -44.92 25.47
CA PHE A 17 -22.90 -43.46 25.35
C PHE A 17 -21.81 -42.71 26.15
N SER A 18 -21.05 -43.38 27.02
CA SER A 18 -20.07 -42.74 27.92
C SER A 18 -18.67 -42.51 27.31
N ASP A 19 -18.42 -42.95 26.07
CA ASP A 19 -17.09 -42.93 25.43
C ASP A 19 -16.99 -42.00 24.20
N ARG A 20 -17.98 -41.12 23.97
CA ARG A 20 -17.96 -40.20 22.82
C ARG A 20 -16.91 -39.12 23.01
N ARG A 21 -15.90 -39.12 22.15
CA ARG A 21 -14.83 -38.11 22.15
C ARG A 21 -15.28 -36.80 21.52
N TYR A 22 -16.25 -36.83 20.61
CA TYR A 22 -16.73 -35.64 19.90
C TYR A 22 -18.25 -35.55 19.94
N ALA A 23 -18.78 -34.34 20.16
CA ALA A 23 -20.21 -34.07 20.11
C ALA A 23 -20.47 -32.72 19.43
N PHE A 24 -21.60 -32.65 18.72
CA PHE A 24 -22.06 -31.47 18.01
C PHE A 24 -23.55 -31.24 18.28
N SER A 25 -23.92 -30.00 18.56
CA SER A 25 -25.33 -29.59 18.67
C SER A 25 -25.55 -28.25 17.97
N ALA A 26 -26.76 -28.07 17.43
CA ALA A 26 -27.18 -26.85 16.76
C ALA A 26 -28.49 -26.33 17.37
N GLY A 27 -28.63 -25.01 17.45
CA GLY A 27 -29.83 -24.36 17.94
C GLY A 27 -31.06 -24.72 17.11
N GLY A 28 -32.20 -24.87 17.79
CA GLY A 28 -33.46 -25.28 17.16
C GLY A 28 -33.63 -26.79 16.98
N LEU A 29 -32.61 -27.61 17.28
CA LEU A 29 -32.66 -29.07 17.22
C LEU A 29 -32.34 -29.71 18.58
N ALA A 30 -32.65 -31.00 18.74
CA ALA A 30 -32.32 -31.74 19.95
C ALA A 30 -30.79 -31.94 20.06
N PRO A 31 -30.20 -31.93 21.28
CA PRO A 31 -28.75 -32.06 21.45
C PRO A 31 -28.13 -33.34 20.89
N ASP A 32 -28.93 -34.39 20.70
CA ASP A 32 -28.54 -35.71 20.19
C ASP A 32 -28.94 -35.93 18.72
N THR A 33 -29.38 -34.87 18.00
CA THR A 33 -29.75 -34.97 16.58
C THR A 33 -28.58 -35.38 15.69
N PHE A 34 -27.34 -35.03 16.04
CA PHE A 34 -26.16 -35.29 15.21
C PHE A 34 -25.10 -36.11 15.93
N GLU A 35 -24.56 -37.08 15.20
CA GLU A 35 -23.30 -37.76 15.51
C GLU A 35 -22.17 -37.13 14.70
N VAL A 36 -21.05 -36.80 15.34
CA VAL A 36 -19.86 -36.35 14.62
C VAL A 36 -19.18 -37.56 13.99
N VAL A 37 -18.93 -37.58 12.69
CA VAL A 37 -18.23 -38.70 12.04
C VAL A 37 -16.73 -38.40 12.00
N ARG A 38 -16.39 -37.22 11.47
CA ARG A 38 -15.03 -36.69 11.41
C ARG A 38 -15.07 -35.17 11.29
N PHE A 39 -13.95 -34.54 11.56
CA PHE A 39 -13.80 -33.10 11.42
C PHE A 39 -12.37 -32.71 11.10
N GLU A 40 -12.25 -31.53 10.49
CA GLU A 40 -11.02 -30.77 10.39
C GLU A 40 -11.30 -29.37 10.95
N GLY A 41 -10.34 -28.79 11.67
CA GLY A 41 -10.50 -27.43 12.13
C GLY A 41 -9.19 -26.68 12.25
N GLU A 42 -9.27 -25.36 12.22
CA GLU A 42 -8.13 -24.47 12.36
C GLU A 42 -8.52 -23.32 13.29
N GLU A 43 -7.63 -22.95 14.19
CA GLU A 43 -7.72 -21.73 15.01
C GLU A 43 -6.36 -21.05 15.10
N ALA A 44 -6.34 -19.72 15.18
CA ALA A 44 -5.12 -18.95 15.37
C ALA A 44 -5.41 -17.61 16.05
N LEU A 45 -4.39 -17.06 16.71
CA LEU A 45 -4.40 -15.66 17.15
C LEU A 45 -4.63 -14.75 15.93
N SER A 46 -5.50 -13.76 16.10
CA SER A 46 -5.89 -12.85 15.04
C SER A 46 -6.53 -13.52 13.81
N ALA A 47 -7.22 -14.65 13.98
CA ALA A 47 -7.97 -15.30 12.93
C ALA A 47 -9.38 -15.70 13.38
N LEU A 48 -10.26 -15.98 12.41
CA LEU A 48 -11.51 -16.69 12.66
C LEU A 48 -11.22 -18.19 12.71
N TYR A 49 -11.58 -18.88 13.79
CA TYR A 49 -11.50 -20.34 13.75
C TYR A 49 -12.53 -20.91 12.77
N ARG A 50 -12.28 -22.12 12.29
CA ARG A 50 -13.20 -22.85 11.42
C ARG A 50 -13.17 -24.34 11.77
N PHE A 51 -14.33 -24.97 11.89
CA PHE A 51 -14.44 -26.43 11.93
C PHE A 51 -15.35 -26.91 10.81
N ASP A 52 -14.84 -27.78 9.95
CA ASP A 52 -15.62 -28.50 8.94
C ASP A 52 -15.91 -29.90 9.48
N LEU A 53 -17.18 -30.17 9.73
CA LEU A 53 -17.67 -31.41 10.32
C LEU A 53 -18.45 -32.22 9.29
N LEU A 54 -18.20 -33.53 9.27
CA LEU A 54 -19.12 -34.50 8.69
C LEU A 54 -19.99 -35.04 9.83
N LEU A 55 -21.30 -34.87 9.71
CA LEU A 55 -22.30 -35.23 10.70
C LEU A 55 -23.20 -36.34 10.15
N ALA A 56 -23.66 -37.24 11.01
CA ALA A 56 -24.69 -38.24 10.70
C ALA A 56 -25.92 -38.00 11.58
N SER A 57 -27.11 -38.04 10.99
CA SER A 57 -28.39 -37.93 11.70
C SER A 57 -29.36 -39.01 11.26
N ARG A 58 -30.29 -39.38 12.15
CA ARG A 58 -31.47 -40.18 11.78
C ARG A 58 -32.57 -39.33 11.16
N ASP A 59 -32.51 -38.03 11.35
CA ASP A 59 -33.44 -37.10 10.73
C ASP A 59 -32.99 -36.79 9.30
N SER A 60 -33.83 -37.18 8.34
CA SER A 60 -33.59 -36.98 6.91
C SER A 60 -34.26 -35.72 6.35
N ASP A 61 -35.04 -35.00 7.15
CA ASP A 61 -35.86 -33.86 6.71
C ASP A 61 -35.49 -32.58 7.47
N ILE A 62 -34.19 -32.40 7.71
CA ILE A 62 -33.65 -31.18 8.33
C ILE A 62 -33.56 -30.10 7.26
N ASP A 63 -34.32 -29.00 7.44
CA ASP A 63 -34.21 -27.83 6.56
C ASP A 63 -32.84 -27.14 6.76
N GLU A 64 -31.99 -27.21 5.74
CA GLU A 64 -30.65 -26.65 5.80
C GLU A 64 -30.65 -25.13 5.96
N ARG A 65 -31.66 -24.44 5.40
CA ARG A 65 -31.72 -22.97 5.46
C ARG A 65 -32.02 -22.47 6.86
N VAL A 66 -32.81 -23.21 7.63
CA VAL A 66 -33.15 -22.84 9.01
C VAL A 66 -31.93 -22.89 9.93
N LEU A 67 -30.96 -23.77 9.64
CA LEU A 67 -29.74 -23.92 10.42
C LEU A 67 -28.66 -22.89 10.12
N LEU A 68 -28.66 -22.25 8.95
CA LEU A 68 -27.68 -21.23 8.60
C LEU A 68 -27.79 -20.03 9.55
N GLY A 69 -26.66 -19.64 10.15
CA GLY A 69 -26.60 -18.55 11.13
C GLY A 69 -27.11 -18.93 12.52
N GLN A 70 -27.55 -20.16 12.77
CA GLN A 70 -27.90 -20.61 14.12
C GLN A 70 -26.65 -20.83 14.98
N LEU A 71 -26.80 -20.62 16.29
CA LEU A 71 -25.77 -20.97 17.26
C LEU A 71 -25.55 -22.48 17.26
N ALA A 72 -24.30 -22.91 17.26
CA ALA A 72 -23.91 -24.31 17.35
C ALA A 72 -22.71 -24.49 18.28
N GLN A 73 -22.62 -25.69 18.85
CA GLN A 73 -21.59 -26.08 19.79
C GLN A 73 -20.89 -27.34 19.28
N PHE A 74 -19.56 -27.31 19.28
CA PHE A 74 -18.71 -28.47 19.01
C PHE A 74 -17.80 -28.73 20.22
N SER A 75 -17.74 -29.96 20.72
CA SER A 75 -16.93 -30.31 21.88
C SER A 75 -15.96 -31.46 21.61
N LEU A 76 -14.72 -31.32 22.08
CA LEU A 76 -13.64 -32.29 22.02
C LEU A 76 -13.29 -32.80 23.42
N ASN A 77 -13.33 -34.11 23.63
CA ASN A 77 -12.97 -34.77 24.87
C ASN A 77 -11.78 -35.72 24.65
N ASP A 78 -10.74 -35.59 25.47
CA ASP A 78 -9.55 -36.44 25.45
C ASP A 78 -9.74 -37.78 26.19
N GLY A 79 -10.91 -37.98 26.80
CA GLY A 79 -11.23 -39.18 27.56
C GLY A 79 -10.40 -39.31 28.84
N VAL A 80 -9.70 -38.25 29.28
CA VAL A 80 -8.99 -38.26 30.56
C VAL A 80 -10.03 -38.15 31.68
N GLU A 81 -9.95 -39.02 32.68
CA GLU A 81 -10.88 -39.01 33.81
C GLU A 81 -10.80 -37.67 34.56
N GLY A 82 -11.95 -36.98 34.70
CA GLY A 82 -12.01 -35.61 35.25
C GLY A 82 -11.56 -34.50 34.30
N GLY A 83 -11.19 -34.82 33.05
CA GLY A 83 -10.89 -33.86 32.01
C GLY A 83 -12.12 -33.05 31.59
N ARG A 84 -11.97 -31.72 31.47
CA ARG A 84 -13.02 -30.87 30.91
C ARG A 84 -12.97 -30.92 29.38
N PRO A 85 -14.12 -31.10 28.69
CA PRO A 85 -14.16 -31.03 27.25
C PRO A 85 -13.78 -29.62 26.77
N THR A 86 -13.03 -29.55 25.69
CA THR A 86 -12.76 -28.30 24.98
C THR A 86 -13.97 -27.97 24.13
N VAL A 87 -14.58 -26.81 24.32
CA VAL A 87 -15.79 -26.40 23.62
C VAL A 87 -15.53 -25.23 22.68
N TYR A 88 -16.14 -25.29 21.50
CA TYR A 88 -16.24 -24.20 20.52
C TYR A 88 -17.71 -23.84 20.35
N ARG A 89 -18.03 -22.55 20.45
CA ARG A 89 -19.41 -22.05 20.36
C ARG A 89 -19.46 -20.95 19.32
N GLY A 90 -20.13 -21.21 18.21
CA GLY A 90 -20.12 -20.32 17.06
C GLY A 90 -21.45 -20.33 16.33
N LEU A 91 -21.41 -19.87 15.09
CA LEU A 91 -22.53 -19.88 14.16
C LEU A 91 -22.26 -20.92 13.06
N LEU A 92 -23.33 -21.55 12.59
CA LEU A 92 -23.28 -22.36 11.37
C LEU A 92 -23.15 -21.46 10.14
N ARG A 93 -21.96 -21.43 9.56
CA ARG A 93 -21.66 -20.69 8.34
C ARG A 93 -22.17 -21.40 7.09
N SER A 94 -22.07 -22.71 7.07
CA SER A 94 -22.58 -23.54 5.98
C SER A 94 -23.15 -24.85 6.54
N PHE A 95 -24.21 -25.36 5.89
CA PHE A 95 -24.81 -26.64 6.22
C PHE A 95 -25.36 -27.24 4.92
N ALA A 96 -25.01 -28.49 4.63
CA ALA A 96 -25.35 -29.13 3.36
C ALA A 96 -25.59 -30.62 3.52
N TYR A 97 -26.71 -31.12 2.98
CA TYR A 97 -26.92 -32.54 2.72
C TYR A 97 -25.78 -33.11 1.87
N GLN A 98 -25.36 -34.35 2.17
CA GLN A 98 -24.36 -35.08 1.40
C GLN A 98 -24.97 -36.31 0.73
N TYR A 99 -25.44 -37.26 1.53
CA TYR A 99 -26.03 -38.51 1.06
C TYR A 99 -26.78 -39.21 2.19
N GLN A 100 -27.55 -40.24 1.84
CA GLN A 100 -28.23 -41.11 2.78
C GLN A 100 -27.82 -42.57 2.57
N ILE A 101 -27.61 -43.31 3.66
CA ILE A 101 -27.29 -44.74 3.63
C ILE A 101 -27.79 -45.43 4.90
N SER A 102 -28.38 -46.62 4.76
CA SER A 102 -28.82 -47.45 5.89
C SER A 102 -29.68 -46.72 6.94
N GLY A 103 -30.56 -45.80 6.51
CA GLY A 103 -31.42 -45.01 7.40
C GLY A 103 -30.74 -43.84 8.11
N TRP A 104 -29.50 -43.51 7.74
CA TRP A 104 -28.75 -42.36 8.23
C TRP A 104 -28.54 -41.35 7.12
N THR A 105 -28.68 -40.08 7.46
CA THR A 105 -28.45 -38.94 6.57
C THR A 105 -27.18 -38.23 6.99
N PHE A 106 -26.28 -37.99 6.04
CA PHE A 106 -25.00 -37.34 6.28
C PHE A 106 -25.06 -35.89 5.84
N TYR A 107 -24.57 -34.99 6.69
CA TYR A 107 -24.51 -33.56 6.46
C TYR A 107 -23.09 -33.05 6.64
N ARG A 108 -22.71 -32.03 5.85
CA ARG A 108 -21.50 -31.26 6.07
C ARG A 108 -21.87 -29.94 6.73
N ALA A 109 -21.20 -29.60 7.82
CA ALA A 109 -21.41 -28.36 8.56
C ALA A 109 -20.09 -27.59 8.71
N THR A 110 -20.12 -26.27 8.55
CA THR A 110 -19.00 -25.40 8.88
C THR A 110 -19.36 -24.53 10.07
N LEU A 111 -18.69 -24.73 11.20
CA LEU A 111 -18.78 -23.90 12.39
C LEU A 111 -17.72 -22.79 12.33
N ALA A 112 -18.13 -21.54 12.59
CA ALA A 112 -17.26 -20.36 12.65
C ALA A 112 -17.61 -19.51 13.90
N PRO A 113 -16.69 -18.72 14.45
CA PRO A 113 -16.99 -17.83 15.59
C PRO A 113 -18.08 -16.83 15.22
N LYS A 114 -18.80 -16.32 16.23
CA LYS A 114 -19.76 -15.22 16.03
C LYS A 114 -19.11 -14.01 15.34
N MET A 115 -17.81 -13.76 15.61
CA MET A 115 -17.00 -12.72 14.98
C MET A 115 -17.03 -12.73 13.44
N TRP A 116 -17.29 -13.88 12.81
CA TRP A 116 -17.46 -13.99 11.36
C TRP A 116 -18.53 -13.05 10.80
N LEU A 117 -19.56 -12.68 11.59
CA LEU A 117 -20.59 -11.72 11.16
C LEU A 117 -20.00 -10.37 10.74
N LEU A 118 -18.86 -9.95 11.28
CA LEU A 118 -18.20 -8.69 10.88
C LEU A 118 -17.78 -8.69 9.41
N ASP A 119 -17.56 -9.87 8.82
CA ASP A 119 -17.18 -9.99 7.42
C ASP A 119 -18.36 -9.83 6.45
N THR A 120 -19.60 -9.87 6.94
CA THR A 120 -20.81 -9.75 6.10
C THR A 120 -21.22 -8.29 5.86
N PHE A 121 -20.63 -7.33 6.59
CA PHE A 121 -20.85 -5.91 6.42
C PHE A 121 -19.72 -5.31 5.60
N TYR A 122 -20.01 -4.76 4.41
CA TYR A 122 -19.02 -4.14 3.52
C TYR A 122 -19.49 -2.74 3.12
N LEU A 123 -18.77 -1.70 3.56
CA LEU A 123 -19.19 -0.31 3.41
C LEU A 123 -18.01 0.67 3.52
N SER A 124 -18.32 1.95 3.36
CA SER A 124 -17.42 3.06 3.70
C SER A 124 -18.07 3.95 4.75
N GLU A 125 -17.31 4.40 5.75
CA GLU A 125 -17.81 5.19 6.88
C GLU A 125 -16.67 6.01 7.50
N VAL A 126 -17.00 7.17 8.08
CA VAL A 126 -16.04 8.07 8.70
C VAL A 126 -16.28 8.17 10.21
N TYR A 127 -15.28 7.81 11.01
CA TYR A 127 -15.28 7.92 12.46
C TYR A 127 -14.48 9.17 12.88
N LEU A 128 -15.12 10.06 13.64
CA LEU A 128 -14.53 11.36 14.03
C LEU A 128 -14.34 11.44 15.54
N ASP A 129 -13.20 12.01 15.96
CA ASP A 129 -12.87 12.27 17.36
C ASP A 129 -12.94 11.02 18.28
N MET A 130 -12.67 9.85 17.68
CA MET A 130 -12.75 8.56 18.35
C MET A 130 -11.37 7.94 18.57
N ASP A 131 -11.21 7.28 19.70
CA ASP A 131 -10.09 6.36 19.93
C ASP A 131 -10.41 4.95 19.41
N ARG A 132 -9.42 4.06 19.45
CA ARG A 132 -9.58 2.69 18.93
C ARG A 132 -10.48 1.82 19.79
N HIS A 133 -10.62 2.11 21.09
CA HIS A 133 -11.57 1.40 21.95
C HIS A 133 -13.01 1.78 21.58
N GLU A 134 -13.28 3.08 21.40
CA GLU A 134 -14.56 3.62 20.93
C GLU A 134 -14.92 3.05 19.54
N ILE A 135 -13.96 3.02 18.61
CA ILE A 135 -14.19 2.50 17.25
C ILE A 135 -14.51 1.01 17.27
N PHE A 136 -13.68 0.18 17.95
CA PHE A 136 -13.91 -1.26 18.00
C PHE A 136 -15.27 -1.55 18.66
N THR A 137 -15.59 -0.86 19.75
CA THR A 137 -16.90 -0.99 20.42
C THR A 137 -18.05 -0.65 19.48
N THR A 138 -17.95 0.48 18.75
CA THR A 138 -18.99 0.95 17.83
C THR A 138 -19.21 -0.03 16.68
N VAL A 139 -18.13 -0.50 16.05
CA VAL A 139 -18.19 -1.47 14.95
C VAL A 139 -18.82 -2.79 15.41
N MET A 140 -18.42 -3.28 16.58
CA MET A 140 -18.99 -4.51 17.16
C MET A 140 -20.49 -4.34 17.45
N GLN A 141 -20.90 -3.22 18.04
CA GLN A 141 -22.32 -2.94 18.31
C GLN A 141 -23.17 -2.81 17.05
N ASN A 142 -22.65 -2.12 16.02
CA ASN A 142 -23.32 -2.00 14.73
C ASN A 142 -23.55 -3.36 14.06
N ALA A 143 -22.66 -4.32 14.30
CA ALA A 143 -22.81 -5.70 13.84
C ALA A 143 -23.67 -6.59 14.78
N GLY A 144 -24.29 -6.02 15.82
CA GLY A 144 -25.22 -6.72 16.72
C GLY A 144 -24.55 -7.47 17.87
N PHE A 145 -23.29 -7.15 18.22
CA PHE A 145 -22.63 -7.72 19.40
C PHE A 145 -23.02 -6.96 20.66
N LEU A 146 -23.28 -7.71 21.73
CA LEU A 146 -23.48 -7.19 23.08
C LEU A 146 -22.13 -6.97 23.77
N PHE A 147 -22.09 -6.13 24.80
CA PHE A 147 -20.87 -5.89 25.59
C PHE A 147 -20.27 -7.16 26.21
N ASP A 148 -21.08 -8.19 26.46
CA ASP A 148 -20.60 -9.46 26.99
C ASP A 148 -20.01 -10.39 25.92
N ASP A 149 -20.20 -10.09 24.63
CA ASP A 149 -19.66 -10.90 23.53
C ASP A 149 -18.17 -10.61 23.26
N PHE A 150 -17.63 -9.49 23.75
CA PHE A 150 -16.22 -9.12 23.54
C PHE A 150 -15.60 -8.36 24.72
N ASP A 151 -14.28 -8.42 24.85
CA ASP A 151 -13.51 -7.74 25.90
C ASP A 151 -12.32 -7.01 25.27
N LEU A 152 -12.13 -5.73 25.62
CA LEU A 152 -11.04 -4.90 25.12
C LEU A 152 -9.99 -4.72 26.24
N ARG A 153 -9.06 -5.67 26.36
CA ARG A 153 -8.02 -5.72 27.40
C ARG A 153 -6.77 -4.93 26.99
N PHE A 154 -6.95 -3.69 26.55
CA PHE A 154 -5.83 -2.84 26.10
C PHE A 154 -5.04 -2.26 27.27
N GLN A 155 -3.73 -2.08 27.10
CA GLN A 155 -2.91 -1.37 28.07
C GLN A 155 -3.37 0.10 28.22
N LYS A 156 -3.86 0.45 29.42
CA LYS A 156 -4.35 1.80 29.75
C LYS A 156 -3.23 2.83 29.63
N GLY A 157 -3.57 4.03 29.13
CA GLY A 157 -2.64 5.16 29.05
C GLY A 157 -1.63 5.10 27.90
N SER A 158 -1.75 4.13 26.99
CA SER A 158 -0.93 4.09 25.78
C SER A 158 -1.30 5.23 24.83
N ALA A 159 -0.31 6.04 24.43
CA ALA A 159 -0.47 7.07 23.40
C ALA A 159 -0.91 6.49 22.04
N ALA A 160 -0.76 5.18 21.84
CA ALA A 160 -1.21 4.45 20.66
C ALA A 160 -2.73 4.50 20.45
N TYR A 161 -3.49 4.77 21.51
CA TYR A 161 -4.96 4.87 21.50
C TYR A 161 -5.44 6.32 21.65
N SER A 162 -4.62 7.31 21.26
CA SER A 162 -5.06 8.71 21.23
C SER A 162 -6.24 8.89 20.27
N LYS A 163 -7.22 9.73 20.64
CA LYS A 163 -8.32 10.10 19.73
C LYS A 163 -7.78 10.63 18.41
N ARG A 164 -8.41 10.23 17.31
CA ARG A 164 -8.08 10.70 15.98
C ARG A 164 -9.25 11.52 15.45
N ASP A 165 -8.90 12.68 14.90
CA ASP A 165 -9.87 13.64 14.38
C ASP A 165 -10.65 13.05 13.19
N TYR A 166 -10.02 12.14 12.44
CA TYR A 166 -10.58 11.50 11.26
C TYR A 166 -10.01 10.09 11.05
N ILE A 167 -10.88 9.10 10.96
CA ILE A 167 -10.57 7.73 10.52
C ILE A 167 -11.65 7.30 9.52
N CYS A 168 -11.23 6.80 8.37
CA CYS A 168 -12.09 6.35 7.29
C CYS A 168 -11.98 4.84 7.13
N GLN A 169 -13.11 4.16 7.28
CA GLN A 169 -13.32 2.82 6.73
C GLN A 169 -13.68 3.01 5.26
N TYR A 170 -12.92 2.44 4.33
CA TYR A 170 -13.15 2.66 2.91
C TYR A 170 -13.20 1.34 2.15
N ARG A 171 -14.39 0.98 1.66
CA ARG A 171 -14.64 -0.20 0.82
C ARG A 171 -14.01 -1.46 1.42
N GLU A 172 -14.31 -1.72 2.68
CA GLU A 172 -13.77 -2.86 3.42
C GLU A 172 -14.81 -3.39 4.40
N SER A 173 -14.67 -4.66 4.80
CA SER A 173 -15.57 -5.23 5.79
C SER A 173 -15.27 -4.71 7.19
N TYR A 174 -16.22 -4.82 8.13
CA TYR A 174 -15.93 -4.50 9.53
C TYR A 174 -14.79 -5.37 10.09
N LEU A 175 -14.70 -6.63 9.65
CA LEU A 175 -13.61 -7.51 10.03
C LEU A 175 -12.26 -6.99 9.52
N SER A 176 -12.16 -6.65 8.22
CA SER A 176 -10.91 -6.11 7.65
C SER A 176 -10.52 -4.78 8.29
N PHE A 177 -11.49 -3.92 8.60
CA PHE A 177 -11.28 -2.64 9.27
C PHE A 177 -10.70 -2.81 10.69
N ILE A 178 -11.30 -3.72 11.49
CA ILE A 178 -10.77 -4.06 12.81
C ILE A 178 -9.38 -4.70 12.68
N ALA A 179 -9.20 -5.64 11.75
CA ALA A 179 -7.96 -6.39 11.57
C ALA A 179 -6.79 -5.47 11.20
N ARG A 180 -6.92 -4.58 10.22
CA ARG A 180 -5.83 -3.66 9.84
C ARG A 180 -5.42 -2.71 10.97
N TRP A 181 -6.39 -2.25 11.76
CA TRP A 181 -6.10 -1.41 12.93
C TRP A 181 -5.47 -2.22 14.05
N ALA A 182 -5.93 -3.45 14.26
CA ALA A 182 -5.35 -4.35 15.23
C ALA A 182 -3.89 -4.66 14.86
N GLU A 183 -3.62 -5.01 13.60
CA GLU A 183 -2.29 -5.24 13.06
C GLU A 183 -1.38 -4.02 13.23
N ARG A 184 -1.86 -2.84 12.85
CA ARG A 184 -1.11 -1.60 12.95
C ARG A 184 -0.71 -1.28 14.39
N LEU A 185 -1.62 -1.48 15.35
CA LEU A 185 -1.43 -1.16 16.76
C LEU A 185 -0.91 -2.35 17.59
N GLY A 186 -0.59 -3.46 16.94
CA GLY A 186 -0.11 -4.66 17.63
C GLY A 186 -1.15 -5.32 18.54
N ILE A 187 -2.43 -4.99 18.36
CA ILE A 187 -3.55 -5.70 19.00
C ILE A 187 -3.75 -7.02 18.26
N TYR A 188 -4.06 -8.06 19.01
CA TYR A 188 -4.49 -9.35 18.47
C TYR A 188 -5.70 -9.84 19.26
N TRP A 189 -6.35 -10.88 18.74
CA TRP A 189 -7.50 -11.47 19.42
C TRP A 189 -7.49 -12.99 19.46
N TRP A 190 -8.26 -13.53 20.39
CA TRP A 190 -8.57 -14.96 20.55
C TRP A 190 -9.95 -15.13 21.17
N TYR A 191 -10.38 -16.37 21.37
CA TYR A 191 -11.70 -16.71 21.88
C TYR A 191 -11.56 -17.39 23.25
N GLU A 192 -12.29 -16.89 24.25
CA GLU A 192 -12.38 -17.50 25.59
C GLU A 192 -13.81 -17.99 25.84
N GLU A 193 -13.94 -19.16 26.47
CA GLU A 193 -15.20 -19.57 27.05
C GLU A 193 -15.38 -18.94 28.44
N SER A 194 -16.55 -18.34 28.68
CA SER A 194 -16.98 -17.80 29.98
C SER A 194 -18.48 -18.06 30.15
N ASP A 195 -18.89 -18.68 31.25
CA ASP A 195 -20.30 -18.90 31.62
C ASP A 195 -21.17 -19.53 30.50
N GLY A 196 -20.60 -20.49 29.76
CA GLY A 196 -21.29 -21.17 28.66
C GLY A 196 -21.46 -20.32 27.39
N ARG A 197 -20.72 -19.21 27.28
CA ARG A 197 -20.66 -18.34 26.11
C ARG A 197 -19.22 -18.20 25.63
N GLU A 198 -19.07 -17.94 24.34
CA GLU A 198 -17.77 -17.58 23.77
C GLU A 198 -17.64 -16.06 23.74
N LYS A 199 -16.49 -15.56 24.18
CA LYS A 199 -16.16 -14.14 24.22
C LYS A 199 -14.90 -13.88 23.39
N ILE A 200 -14.94 -12.84 22.56
CA ILE A 200 -13.78 -12.40 21.77
C ILE A 200 -12.92 -11.50 22.65
N ILE A 201 -11.65 -11.85 22.84
CA ILE A 201 -10.74 -11.04 23.65
C ILE A 201 -9.78 -10.32 22.73
N PHE A 202 -9.76 -8.99 22.77
CA PHE A 202 -8.76 -8.16 22.11
C PHE A 202 -7.73 -7.69 23.13
N SER A 203 -6.44 -7.82 22.82
CA SER A 203 -5.36 -7.38 23.69
C SER A 203 -4.13 -6.97 22.89
N ASP A 204 -3.31 -6.12 23.49
CA ASP A 204 -1.99 -5.70 23.01
C ASP A 204 -0.86 -6.19 23.92
N THR A 205 -1.14 -7.14 24.82
CA THR A 205 -0.17 -7.59 25.81
C THR A 205 -0.27 -9.07 26.14
N ARG A 206 0.89 -9.71 26.23
CA ARG A 206 1.03 -11.10 26.70
C ARG A 206 0.49 -11.32 28.13
N MET A 207 0.34 -10.25 28.92
CA MET A 207 -0.15 -10.33 30.30
C MET A 207 -1.67 -10.58 30.38
N ALA A 208 -2.40 -10.43 29.27
CA ALA A 208 -3.86 -10.59 29.25
C ALA A 208 -4.33 -12.05 29.07
N HIS A 209 -3.41 -12.97 28.74
CA HIS A 209 -3.71 -14.40 28.61
C HIS A 209 -3.95 -15.02 29.99
N LYS A 210 -4.88 -15.99 30.06
CA LYS A 210 -5.10 -16.77 31.27
C LYS A 210 -3.83 -17.53 31.64
N ASP A 211 -3.44 -17.47 32.91
CA ASP A 211 -2.23 -18.13 33.42
C ASP A 211 -2.45 -19.63 33.68
N GLU A 212 -3.01 -20.34 32.69
CA GLU A 212 -3.25 -21.77 32.72
C GLU A 212 -2.46 -22.44 31.60
N GLY A 213 -1.66 -23.45 31.95
CA GLY A 213 -0.80 -24.18 31.02
C GLY A 213 -1.26 -25.62 30.83
N LEU A 214 -1.41 -26.04 29.58
CA LEU A 214 -1.62 -27.45 29.23
C LEU A 214 -0.29 -28.21 29.31
N LEU A 215 -0.13 -29.03 30.35
CA LEU A 215 1.05 -29.88 30.48
C LEU A 215 1.06 -30.99 29.41
N LEU A 216 2.11 -31.02 28.59
CA LEU A 216 2.37 -32.01 27.56
C LEU A 216 3.70 -32.73 27.82
N ASN A 217 3.64 -34.05 27.90
CA ASN A 217 4.84 -34.88 28.04
C ASN A 217 5.34 -35.23 26.64
N TYR A 218 6.60 -34.89 26.35
CA TYR A 218 7.23 -35.27 25.09
C TYR A 218 7.48 -36.78 25.07
N GLN A 219 6.96 -37.44 24.05
CA GLN A 219 7.14 -38.86 23.81
C GLN A 219 7.11 -39.09 22.30
N ASP A 220 8.20 -39.61 21.73
CA ASP A 220 8.29 -39.85 20.28
C ASP A 220 7.17 -40.81 19.84
N ALA A 221 6.65 -40.59 18.63
CA ALA A 221 5.58 -41.40 18.04
C ALA A 221 5.95 -42.89 17.91
N GLY A 222 7.25 -43.23 17.92
CA GLY A 222 7.75 -44.60 17.85
C GLY A 222 7.86 -45.36 19.19
N GLU A 223 7.69 -44.71 20.34
CA GLU A 223 7.79 -45.38 21.65
C GLU A 223 6.47 -46.09 22.02
N LEU A 224 6.54 -47.42 22.21
CA LEU A 224 5.40 -48.25 22.64
C LEU A 224 4.99 -47.97 24.10
N ASP A 225 3.68 -47.99 24.31
CA ASP A 225 2.97 -47.60 25.53
C ASP A 225 3.23 -48.58 26.69
N ALA A 226 4.30 -48.39 27.46
CA ALA A 226 4.66 -49.27 28.58
C ALA A 226 4.22 -48.75 29.97
N ALA A 227 3.52 -47.60 30.07
CA ALA A 227 3.16 -47.04 31.37
C ALA A 227 1.69 -46.62 31.44
N MET A 228 0.93 -47.34 32.27
CA MET A 228 -0.47 -47.10 32.62
C MET A 228 -0.72 -45.69 33.18
N GLY A 229 -0.98 -44.74 32.28
CA GLY A 229 -1.56 -43.44 32.60
C GLY A 229 -1.86 -42.67 31.33
N ARG A 230 -3.12 -42.27 31.10
CA ARG A 230 -3.55 -41.39 29.99
C ARG A 230 -2.95 -39.98 30.16
N LYS A 231 -1.63 -39.85 30.07
CA LYS A 231 -0.94 -38.56 30.09
C LYS A 231 -1.12 -37.91 28.72
N ARG A 232 -1.34 -36.59 28.70
CA ARG A 232 -1.37 -35.79 27.47
C ARG A 232 0.03 -35.76 26.85
N ARG A 233 0.14 -36.10 25.57
CA ARG A 233 1.42 -36.34 24.86
C ARG A 233 1.71 -35.28 23.80
N LEU A 234 2.97 -34.92 23.66
CA LEU A 234 3.55 -34.19 22.53
C LEU A 234 4.45 -35.16 21.76
N GLN A 235 4.09 -35.42 20.51
CA GLN A 235 4.73 -36.43 19.67
C GLN A 235 5.92 -35.87 18.88
N SER A 236 5.87 -34.58 18.55
CA SER A 236 6.96 -33.88 17.87
C SER A 236 7.04 -32.44 18.34
N LEU A 237 8.24 -31.86 18.26
CA LEU A 237 8.48 -30.44 18.49
C LEU A 237 9.69 -29.97 17.67
N GLU A 238 9.40 -29.31 16.57
CA GLU A 238 10.36 -28.79 15.60
C GLU A 238 10.52 -27.28 15.79
N LEU A 239 11.76 -26.79 15.63
CA LEU A 239 12.05 -25.35 15.67
C LEU A 239 12.43 -24.88 14.28
N GLU A 240 11.64 -23.95 13.76
CA GLU A 240 11.94 -23.17 12.56
C GLU A 240 12.48 -21.81 13.01
N ALA A 241 13.72 -21.49 12.63
CA ALA A 241 14.39 -20.25 12.98
C ALA A 241 14.77 -19.46 11.73
N CYS A 242 14.46 -18.16 11.71
CA CYS A 242 14.69 -17.28 10.56
C CYS A 242 15.65 -16.15 10.90
N ASN A 243 16.45 -15.72 9.91
CA ASN A 243 17.28 -14.53 10.05
C ASN A 243 16.39 -13.27 10.14
N LEU A 244 16.72 -12.37 11.06
CA LEU A 244 15.94 -11.16 11.32
C LEU A 244 16.73 -9.89 10.96
N PRO A 245 16.06 -8.76 10.67
CA PRO A 245 16.73 -7.47 10.61
C PRO A 245 17.32 -7.08 11.97
N LYS A 246 18.30 -6.18 11.97
CA LYS A 246 18.91 -5.69 13.22
C LYS A 246 18.01 -4.70 13.95
N LYS A 247 17.36 -3.81 13.20
CA LYS A 247 16.50 -2.75 13.73
C LYS A 247 15.47 -2.30 12.70
N ILE A 248 14.41 -1.68 13.19
CA ILE A 248 13.38 -1.01 12.39
C ILE A 248 13.45 0.49 12.64
N VAL A 249 13.36 1.26 11.57
CA VAL A 249 13.36 2.72 11.55
C VAL A 249 12.03 3.18 10.94
N VAL A 250 11.30 4.03 11.65
CA VAL A 250 10.02 4.60 11.19
C VAL A 250 10.17 6.11 11.06
N ARG A 251 9.72 6.67 9.95
CA ARG A 251 9.76 8.10 9.66
C ARG A 251 8.41 8.60 9.16
N ASP A 252 8.14 9.88 9.37
CA ASP A 252 6.92 10.50 8.85
C ASP A 252 7.04 12.02 8.66
N TYR A 253 6.01 12.62 8.06
CA TYR A 253 5.84 14.06 7.94
C TYR A 253 4.45 14.47 8.44
N SER A 254 4.40 15.48 9.32
CA SER A 254 3.14 16.09 9.76
C SER A 254 3.10 17.56 9.38
N ALA A 255 2.11 17.94 8.57
CA ALA A 255 1.90 19.34 8.21
C ALA A 255 1.60 20.24 9.42
N GLN A 256 1.02 19.69 10.50
CA GLN A 256 0.77 20.44 11.73
C GLN A 256 2.07 20.75 12.49
N ARG A 257 3.15 20.02 12.22
CA ARG A 257 4.47 20.18 12.84
C ARG A 257 5.57 20.09 11.78
N ALA A 258 5.44 20.87 10.70
CA ALA A 258 6.25 20.71 9.49
C ALA A 258 7.78 20.86 9.68
N SER A 259 8.23 21.54 10.74
CA SER A 259 9.65 21.68 11.08
C SER A 259 10.21 20.53 11.94
N MET A 260 9.35 19.62 12.42
CA MET A 260 9.75 18.47 13.22
C MET A 260 10.11 17.29 12.32
N GLU A 261 11.31 16.74 12.49
CA GLU A 261 11.65 15.43 11.96
C GLU A 261 10.96 14.36 12.81
N ILE A 262 9.95 13.69 12.24
CA ILE A 262 9.26 12.60 12.91
C ILE A 262 10.03 11.31 12.62
N MET A 263 10.72 10.78 13.63
CA MET A 263 11.53 9.56 13.51
C MET A 263 11.52 8.73 14.79
N GLY A 264 11.47 7.40 14.64
CA GLY A 264 11.57 6.41 15.70
C GLY A 264 12.42 5.21 15.27
N THR A 265 13.07 4.54 16.21
CA THR A 265 13.88 3.35 15.93
C THR A 265 13.74 2.34 17.05
N ALA A 266 13.68 1.05 16.71
CA ALA A 266 13.65 -0.05 17.67
C ALA A 266 14.57 -1.19 17.21
N ALA A 267 15.32 -1.78 18.15
CA ALA A 267 16.11 -2.98 17.87
C ALA A 267 15.19 -4.21 17.76
N VAL A 268 15.53 -5.12 16.85
CA VAL A 268 14.81 -6.40 16.65
C VAL A 268 15.64 -7.54 17.22
N ASP A 269 16.78 -7.83 16.59
CA ASP A 269 17.74 -8.83 17.05
C ASP A 269 19.16 -8.25 16.94
N PRO A 270 19.95 -8.23 18.03
CA PRO A 270 21.35 -7.81 18.00
C PRO A 270 22.23 -8.58 16.99
N HIS A 271 21.88 -9.84 16.69
CA HIS A 271 22.56 -10.70 15.71
C HIS A 271 21.94 -10.61 14.32
N GLY A 272 20.87 -9.82 14.16
CA GLY A 272 20.20 -9.61 12.90
C GLY A 272 21.06 -8.85 11.88
N ASN A 273 20.69 -8.99 10.61
CA ASN A 273 21.40 -8.39 9.47
C ASN A 273 20.53 -7.35 8.78
N GLY A 274 21.08 -6.17 8.50
CA GLY A 274 20.37 -5.10 7.79
C GLY A 274 19.38 -4.31 8.67
N GLU A 275 18.66 -3.38 8.04
CA GLU A 275 17.69 -2.48 8.69
C GLU A 275 16.45 -2.35 7.81
N GLU A 276 15.28 -2.22 8.43
CA GLU A 276 14.01 -1.97 7.74
C GLU A 276 13.56 -0.53 7.97
N HIS A 277 13.18 0.17 6.89
CA HIS A 277 12.76 1.58 6.93
C HIS A 277 11.32 1.72 6.47
N ILE A 278 10.48 2.33 7.31
CA ILE A 278 9.04 2.53 7.07
C ILE A 278 8.75 4.03 7.02
N PHE A 279 7.95 4.47 6.04
CA PHE A 279 7.52 5.87 5.90
C PHE A 279 6.02 5.97 5.58
N GLY A 280 5.38 7.03 6.09
CA GLY A 280 4.00 7.38 5.73
C GLY A 280 2.94 6.65 6.56
N GLU A 281 3.20 6.45 7.85
CA GLU A 281 2.29 5.82 8.80
C GLU A 281 1.39 6.88 9.49
N HIS A 282 1.15 8.05 8.90
CA HIS A 282 0.29 9.12 9.44
C HIS A 282 0.55 9.45 10.93
N LEU A 283 1.82 9.62 11.30
CA LEU A 283 2.26 9.85 12.67
C LEU A 283 2.37 11.34 13.00
N LYS A 284 2.03 11.71 14.24
CA LYS A 284 2.02 13.12 14.70
C LYS A 284 3.22 13.49 15.59
N SER A 285 4.02 12.52 16.02
CA SER A 285 5.15 12.75 16.95
C SER A 285 6.22 11.65 16.95
N ASN A 286 7.40 11.97 17.48
CA ASN A 286 8.49 11.00 17.73
C ASN A 286 8.08 9.89 18.70
N GLY A 287 7.21 10.18 19.67
CA GLY A 287 6.68 9.17 20.59
C GLY A 287 5.86 8.11 19.87
N GLU A 288 5.00 8.54 18.93
CA GLU A 288 4.24 7.63 18.06
C GLU A 288 5.17 6.83 17.15
N ALA A 289 6.16 7.47 16.51
CA ALA A 289 7.13 6.79 15.64
C ALA A 289 7.96 5.72 16.39
N ALA A 290 8.44 6.04 17.59
CA ALA A 290 9.16 5.08 18.42
C ALA A 290 8.26 3.91 18.86
N HIS A 291 6.99 4.20 19.15
CA HIS A 291 6.02 3.17 19.52
C HIS A 291 5.73 2.22 18.35
N ILE A 292 5.44 2.75 17.16
CA ILE A 292 5.22 1.92 15.96
C ILE A 292 6.48 1.12 15.63
N ALA A 293 7.67 1.72 15.68
CA ALA A 293 8.92 0.99 15.47
C ALA A 293 9.06 -0.20 16.43
N LYS A 294 8.73 0.00 17.71
CA LYS A 294 8.73 -1.07 18.72
C LYS A 294 7.73 -2.18 18.40
N LEU A 295 6.48 -1.83 18.04
CA LEU A 295 5.46 -2.82 17.68
C LEU A 295 5.87 -3.67 16.48
N ARG A 296 6.42 -3.02 15.44
CA ARG A 296 6.95 -3.72 14.25
C ARG A 296 8.11 -4.64 14.65
N ALA A 297 9.01 -4.17 15.51
CA ALA A 297 10.16 -4.95 15.95
C ALA A 297 9.76 -6.18 16.76
N GLU A 298 8.79 -6.04 17.66
CA GLU A 298 8.21 -7.16 18.41
C GLU A 298 7.53 -8.18 17.48
N GLY A 299 6.81 -7.72 16.45
CA GLY A 299 6.19 -8.63 15.48
C GLY A 299 7.21 -9.41 14.65
N VAL A 300 8.26 -8.76 14.17
CA VAL A 300 9.35 -9.43 13.46
C VAL A 300 10.07 -10.43 14.38
N LEU A 301 10.36 -10.04 15.63
CA LEU A 301 10.98 -10.92 16.62
C LEU A 301 10.12 -12.16 16.92
N ALA A 302 8.80 -11.99 17.05
CA ALA A 302 7.88 -13.09 17.32
C ALA A 302 7.87 -14.18 16.24
N ARG A 303 8.22 -13.82 14.99
CA ARG A 303 8.33 -14.77 13.88
C ARG A 303 9.73 -15.37 13.71
N GLY A 304 10.70 -14.93 14.49
CA GLY A 304 12.09 -15.41 14.37
C GLY A 304 12.30 -16.85 14.81
N ASN A 305 11.52 -17.34 15.78
CA ASN A 305 11.60 -18.70 16.31
C ASN A 305 10.20 -19.28 16.50
N ILE A 306 9.76 -20.13 15.57
CA ILE A 306 8.45 -20.78 15.61
C ILE A 306 8.65 -22.26 15.95
N TYR A 307 7.92 -22.73 16.96
CA TYR A 307 7.91 -24.12 17.39
C TYR A 307 6.67 -24.82 16.86
N ARG A 308 6.84 -25.83 16.01
CA ARG A 308 5.74 -26.63 15.46
C ARG A 308 5.70 -27.99 16.13
N GLY A 309 4.55 -28.47 16.58
CA GLY A 309 4.47 -29.76 17.27
C GLY A 309 3.19 -30.52 17.03
N GLY A 310 3.27 -31.86 17.02
CA GLY A 310 2.12 -32.76 16.93
C GLY A 310 1.69 -33.23 18.32
N THR A 311 0.39 -33.22 18.61
CA THR A 311 -0.17 -33.68 19.89
C THR A 311 -1.48 -34.45 19.72
N THR A 312 -1.78 -35.31 20.69
CA THR A 312 -3.06 -36.02 20.80
C THR A 312 -3.95 -35.43 21.90
N ALA A 313 -3.59 -34.27 22.48
CA ALA A 313 -4.35 -33.61 23.53
C ALA A 313 -5.40 -32.63 22.96
N THR A 314 -6.67 -32.79 23.32
CA THR A 314 -7.76 -31.92 22.85
C THR A 314 -7.79 -30.53 23.49
N GLY A 315 -7.00 -30.31 24.55
CA GLY A 315 -6.95 -29.05 25.31
C GLY A 315 -6.06 -27.96 24.71
N ALA A 316 -5.33 -28.22 23.62
CA ALA A 316 -4.48 -27.22 22.99
C ALA A 316 -5.35 -26.18 22.28
N ARG A 317 -5.22 -24.91 22.68
CA ARG A 317 -5.99 -23.77 22.15
C ARG A 317 -5.09 -22.61 21.78
N CYS A 318 -5.40 -21.91 20.70
CA CYS A 318 -4.74 -20.64 20.39
C CYS A 318 -4.99 -19.62 21.52
N GLY A 319 -3.97 -18.82 21.86
CA GLY A 319 -4.01 -17.92 23.01
C GLY A 319 -3.89 -18.59 24.38
N GLY A 320 -3.85 -19.92 24.44
CA GLY A 320 -3.50 -20.70 25.63
C GLY A 320 -2.00 -21.00 25.71
N PHE A 321 -1.56 -21.44 26.90
CA PHE A 321 -0.19 -21.91 27.09
C PHE A 321 -0.10 -23.44 27.06
N ILE A 322 1.02 -23.95 26.53
CA ILE A 322 1.45 -25.33 26.74
C ILE A 322 2.74 -25.36 27.56
N GLU A 323 2.92 -26.41 28.35
CA GLU A 323 4.15 -26.67 29.11
C GLU A 323 4.73 -28.00 28.67
N VAL A 324 5.94 -27.98 28.11
CA VAL A 324 6.59 -29.19 27.59
C VAL A 324 7.53 -29.74 28.65
N GLN A 325 7.48 -31.07 28.85
CA GLN A 325 8.41 -31.80 29.73
C GLN A 325 8.91 -33.07 29.05
N GLY A 326 10.15 -33.45 29.35
CA GLY A 326 10.72 -34.73 28.89
C GLY A 326 11.31 -34.68 27.49
N HIS A 327 11.48 -33.50 26.89
CA HIS A 327 12.07 -33.33 25.58
C HIS A 327 13.59 -33.64 25.61
N PRO A 328 14.14 -34.36 24.61
CA PRO A 328 15.58 -34.68 24.55
C PRO A 328 16.48 -33.44 24.58
N ARG A 329 16.06 -32.36 23.90
CA ARG A 329 16.67 -31.04 24.02
C ARG A 329 16.10 -30.30 25.25
N LYS A 330 16.86 -30.23 26.34
CA LYS A 330 16.44 -29.62 27.60
C LYS A 330 15.92 -28.18 27.48
N ARG A 331 16.47 -27.38 26.56
CA ARG A 331 15.98 -26.01 26.29
C ARG A 331 14.55 -25.95 25.74
N PHE A 332 13.98 -27.07 25.29
CA PHE A 332 12.59 -27.14 24.83
C PHE A 332 11.62 -27.54 25.97
N ASP A 333 12.14 -27.97 27.13
CA ASP A 333 11.34 -28.20 28.34
C ASP A 333 10.96 -26.85 28.96
N ARG A 334 9.97 -26.19 28.37
CA ARG A 334 9.54 -24.84 28.75
C ARG A 334 8.08 -24.57 28.41
N ARG A 335 7.63 -23.35 28.76
CA ARG A 335 6.31 -22.85 28.47
C ARG A 335 6.25 -22.07 27.15
N TYR A 336 5.23 -22.35 26.35
CA TYR A 336 5.00 -21.72 25.05
C TYR A 336 3.58 -21.15 24.97
N LEU A 337 3.44 -20.01 24.29
CA LEU A 337 2.16 -19.47 23.85
C LEU A 337 1.78 -20.14 22.53
N VAL A 338 0.61 -20.77 22.46
CA VAL A 338 0.09 -21.37 21.24
C VAL A 338 -0.49 -20.27 20.36
N VAL A 339 0.09 -20.10 19.17
CA VAL A 339 -0.30 -19.08 18.19
C VAL A 339 -1.34 -19.64 17.23
N SER A 340 -1.22 -20.90 16.81
CA SER A 340 -2.22 -21.57 15.97
C SER A 340 -2.30 -23.06 16.26
N VAL A 341 -3.46 -23.64 15.95
CA VAL A 341 -3.74 -25.07 16.06
C VAL A 341 -4.51 -25.54 14.82
N LYS A 342 -4.10 -26.66 14.25
CA LYS A 342 -4.88 -27.42 13.28
C LYS A 342 -5.34 -28.72 13.91
N HIS A 343 -6.65 -28.95 13.94
CA HIS A 343 -7.27 -30.13 14.52
C HIS A 343 -7.74 -31.09 13.43
N ARG A 344 -7.55 -32.39 13.67
CA ARG A 344 -8.17 -33.46 12.88
C ARG A 344 -8.68 -34.53 13.82
N GLY A 345 -9.87 -35.05 13.53
CA GLY A 345 -10.36 -36.19 14.27
C GLY A 345 -11.40 -36.99 13.50
N SER A 346 -11.45 -38.27 13.81
CA SER A 346 -12.42 -39.23 13.29
C SER A 346 -12.90 -40.11 14.42
N GLN A 347 -14.20 -40.35 14.47
CA GLN A 347 -14.80 -41.45 15.25
C GLN A 347 -15.57 -42.41 14.33
N ALA A 348 -15.24 -42.42 13.04
CA ALA A 348 -15.93 -43.20 12.02
C ALA A 348 -15.79 -44.71 12.24
N GLY A 349 -14.70 -45.18 12.84
CA GLY A 349 -14.44 -46.61 13.05
C GLY A 349 -15.47 -47.23 13.98
N LEU A 350 -15.48 -46.83 15.25
CA LEU A 350 -16.44 -47.37 16.22
C LEU A 350 -17.88 -46.93 15.92
N LEU A 351 -18.08 -45.69 15.44
CA LEU A 351 -19.42 -45.19 15.17
C LEU A 351 -20.07 -45.95 14.02
N LEU A 352 -19.44 -46.03 12.84
CA LEU A 352 -20.08 -46.65 11.68
C LEU A 352 -20.26 -48.16 11.86
N GLU A 353 -19.33 -48.84 12.54
CA GLU A 353 -19.48 -50.24 12.95
C GLU A 353 -20.69 -50.42 13.88
N GLY A 354 -20.78 -49.61 14.95
CA GLY A 354 -21.92 -49.62 15.87
C GLY A 354 -23.26 -49.27 15.19
N LEU A 355 -23.21 -48.46 14.13
CA LEU A 355 -24.37 -48.06 13.34
C LEU A 355 -24.70 -49.02 12.18
N LYS A 356 -23.88 -50.05 11.95
CA LYS A 356 -24.02 -51.02 10.84
C LYS A 356 -24.04 -50.36 9.45
N ILE A 357 -23.24 -49.31 9.25
CA ILE A 357 -23.12 -48.59 7.98
C ILE A 357 -21.84 -49.08 7.27
N PRO A 358 -21.89 -49.52 6.00
CA PRO A 358 -20.69 -49.99 5.29
C PRO A 358 -19.75 -48.82 4.98
N ALA A 359 -18.46 -48.98 5.28
CA ALA A 359 -17.43 -48.01 4.94
C ALA A 359 -17.29 -47.87 3.42
N ARG A 360 -17.58 -46.69 2.87
CA ARG A 360 -17.59 -46.46 1.41
C ARG A 360 -16.23 -45.97 0.93
N GLY A 361 -15.38 -46.85 0.39
CA GLY A 361 -14.27 -46.51 -0.51
C GLY A 361 -13.22 -45.50 0.00
N GLU A 362 -13.16 -45.20 1.30
CA GLU A 362 -12.16 -44.33 1.89
C GLU A 362 -10.86 -45.11 2.08
N THR A 363 -9.97 -45.02 1.10
CA THR A 363 -8.58 -45.49 1.21
C THR A 363 -7.86 -44.69 2.31
N GLY A 364 -8.01 -45.10 3.58
CA GLY A 364 -7.15 -44.65 4.69
C GLY A 364 -7.80 -44.24 6.03
N GLY A 365 -9.11 -44.37 6.26
CA GLY A 365 -9.79 -43.61 7.34
C GLY A 365 -10.59 -44.37 8.43
N SER A 366 -10.52 -45.70 8.54
CA SER A 366 -11.41 -46.47 9.43
C SER A 366 -11.04 -46.48 10.93
N ALA A 367 -10.04 -45.71 11.36
CA ALA A 367 -9.61 -45.69 12.77
C ALA A 367 -10.14 -44.45 13.51
N ASP A 368 -10.46 -44.61 14.79
CA ASP A 368 -10.79 -43.51 15.68
C ASP A 368 -9.51 -42.80 16.13
N PHE A 369 -9.41 -41.49 15.88
CA PHE A 369 -8.22 -40.72 16.24
C PHE A 369 -8.54 -39.25 16.50
N TYR A 370 -7.68 -38.63 17.31
CA TYR A 370 -7.53 -37.18 17.41
C TYR A 370 -6.07 -36.82 17.18
N GLN A 371 -5.81 -35.79 16.38
CA GLN A 371 -4.50 -35.20 16.23
C GLN A 371 -4.63 -33.67 16.15
N ALA A 372 -3.68 -32.98 16.75
CA ALA A 372 -3.53 -31.55 16.56
C ALA A 372 -2.08 -31.20 16.20
N GLU A 373 -1.92 -30.25 15.29
CA GLU A 373 -0.65 -29.61 14.97
C GLU A 373 -0.69 -28.19 15.54
N ILE A 374 0.24 -27.89 16.44
CA ILE A 374 0.36 -26.57 17.07
C ILE A 374 1.52 -25.80 16.44
N SER A 375 1.36 -24.49 16.31
CA SER A 375 2.48 -23.55 16.14
C SER A 375 2.51 -22.63 17.35
N ALA A 376 3.69 -22.49 17.96
CA ALA A 376 3.85 -21.81 19.22
C ALA A 376 5.14 -20.98 19.26
N ILE A 377 5.13 -19.95 20.12
CA ILE A 377 6.30 -19.13 20.42
C ILE A 377 6.64 -19.26 21.91
N PRO A 378 7.89 -19.03 22.35
CA PRO A 378 8.20 -18.99 23.77
C PRO A 378 7.30 -18.00 24.50
N SER A 379 6.79 -18.38 25.68
CA SER A 379 5.82 -17.57 26.43
C SER A 379 6.33 -16.17 26.80
N GLU A 380 7.65 -15.98 26.86
CA GLU A 380 8.26 -14.68 27.11
C GLU A 380 8.25 -13.74 25.90
N VAL A 381 7.99 -14.22 24.69
CA VAL A 381 7.99 -13.40 23.49
C VAL A 381 6.63 -12.71 23.34
N GLN A 382 6.62 -11.40 23.16
CA GLN A 382 5.39 -10.65 22.90
C GLN A 382 4.90 -10.96 21.48
N PHE A 383 3.75 -11.61 21.36
CA PHE A 383 3.10 -11.79 20.07
C PHE A 383 2.62 -10.43 19.54
N ARG A 384 2.84 -10.20 18.25
CA ARG A 384 2.16 -9.17 17.45
C ARG A 384 1.71 -9.84 16.16
N PRO A 385 0.50 -9.53 15.68
CA PRO A 385 0.05 -10.06 14.39
C PRO A 385 0.96 -9.58 13.27
N GLU A 386 1.03 -10.38 12.22
CA GLU A 386 1.62 -9.97 10.95
C GLU A 386 0.71 -8.96 10.25
N ILE A 387 1.28 -8.03 9.50
CA ILE A 387 0.51 -7.04 8.74
C ILE A 387 0.12 -7.70 7.41
N THR A 388 -1.09 -8.22 7.37
CA THR A 388 -1.64 -8.91 6.20
C THR A 388 -2.78 -8.12 5.56
N HIS A 389 -3.47 -7.29 6.35
CA HIS A 389 -4.50 -6.40 5.87
C HIS A 389 -3.87 -5.08 5.43
N LEU A 390 -3.72 -4.93 4.11
CA LEU A 390 -3.22 -3.70 3.52
C LEU A 390 -4.11 -2.51 3.90
N TRP A 391 -3.47 -1.36 4.14
CA TRP A 391 -4.20 -0.12 4.34
C TRP A 391 -5.03 0.19 3.07
N PRO A 392 -6.33 0.51 3.19
CA PRO A 392 -7.14 0.84 2.02
C PRO A 392 -6.54 2.06 1.30
N LYS A 393 -6.69 2.10 -0.01
CA LYS A 393 -6.21 3.21 -0.85
C LYS A 393 -7.29 3.77 -1.75
N ILE A 394 -7.28 5.09 -1.89
CA ILE A 394 -8.01 5.81 -2.93
C ILE A 394 -6.98 6.25 -3.96
N GLU A 395 -6.88 5.48 -5.05
CA GLU A 395 -5.92 5.73 -6.15
C GLU A 395 -6.23 7.01 -6.95
N GLY A 396 -7.43 7.56 -6.80
CA GLY A 396 -7.91 8.71 -7.56
C GLY A 396 -8.34 9.86 -6.68
N THR A 397 -9.42 10.51 -7.09
CA THR A 397 -10.05 11.60 -6.34
C THR A 397 -11.49 11.24 -6.00
N LEU A 398 -12.03 11.90 -4.98
CA LEU A 398 -13.44 11.83 -4.63
C LEU A 398 -14.02 13.23 -4.61
N ASN A 399 -15.30 13.36 -4.95
CA ASN A 399 -15.99 14.62 -4.78
C ASN A 399 -16.37 14.79 -3.30
N GLY A 400 -16.38 16.03 -2.83
CA GLY A 400 -16.91 16.40 -1.52
C GLY A 400 -17.64 17.73 -1.60
N PHE A 401 -18.44 18.02 -0.59
CA PHE A 401 -19.19 19.27 -0.50
C PHE A 401 -18.80 20.03 0.76
N VAL A 402 -18.50 21.31 0.62
CA VAL A 402 -18.12 22.16 1.76
C VAL A 402 -19.27 22.25 2.77
N ASP A 403 -19.00 21.87 4.01
CA ASP A 403 -19.94 21.92 5.13
C ASP A 403 -19.77 23.20 5.95
N ALA A 404 -20.84 23.66 6.60
CA ALA A 404 -20.84 24.84 7.47
C ALA A 404 -22.03 24.84 8.43
N GLU A 405 -21.87 25.43 9.62
CA GLU A 405 -22.97 25.63 10.57
C GLU A 405 -23.93 26.75 10.13
N GLY A 406 -25.19 26.61 10.52
CA GLY A 406 -26.23 27.60 10.28
C GLY A 406 -26.61 27.80 8.80
N SER A 407 -27.22 28.95 8.54
CA SER A 407 -27.71 29.38 7.22
C SER A 407 -26.76 30.35 6.50
N GLY A 408 -25.52 30.51 6.99
CA GLY A 408 -24.51 31.37 6.37
C GLY A 408 -24.15 30.91 4.96
N GLN A 409 -23.79 31.85 4.09
CA GLN A 409 -23.38 31.52 2.70
C GLN A 409 -21.92 31.08 2.61
N TYR A 410 -21.03 31.70 3.39
CA TYR A 410 -19.62 31.30 3.48
C TYR A 410 -19.43 30.14 4.46
N ALA A 411 -18.46 29.28 4.15
CA ALA A 411 -18.05 28.24 5.08
C ALA A 411 -17.20 28.82 6.22
N GLU A 412 -17.38 28.29 7.42
CA GLU A 412 -16.53 28.62 8.56
C GLU A 412 -15.14 27.99 8.37
N LEU A 413 -14.10 28.79 8.55
CA LEU A 413 -12.70 28.37 8.50
C LEU A 413 -12.16 28.27 9.92
N ASN A 414 -11.26 27.32 10.16
CA ASN A 414 -10.47 27.34 11.38
C ASN A 414 -9.30 28.34 11.29
N GLU A 415 -8.51 28.46 12.37
CA GLU A 415 -7.34 29.36 12.45
C GLU A 415 -6.28 29.14 11.35
N LYS A 416 -6.35 28.02 10.62
CA LYS A 416 -5.42 27.62 9.55
C LYS A 416 -6.03 27.77 8.15
N GLY A 417 -7.28 28.22 8.02
CA GLY A 417 -7.97 28.33 6.73
C GLY A 417 -8.44 27.00 6.14
N GLU A 418 -8.65 25.98 6.98
CA GLU A 418 -9.11 24.64 6.58
C GLU A 418 -10.65 24.57 6.58
N TYR A 419 -11.20 23.58 5.87
CA TYR A 419 -12.64 23.41 5.66
C TYR A 419 -13.15 22.11 6.27
N LYS A 420 -14.43 22.07 6.65
CA LYS A 420 -15.16 20.81 6.83
C LYS A 420 -15.88 20.40 5.56
N ILE A 421 -15.92 19.12 5.27
CA ILE A 421 -16.45 18.55 4.03
C ILE A 421 -17.42 17.41 4.37
N GLN A 422 -18.48 17.28 3.58
CA GLN A 422 -19.32 16.09 3.53
C GLN A 422 -18.90 15.23 2.35
N VAL A 423 -18.59 13.96 2.64
CA VAL A 423 -18.26 12.95 1.63
C VAL A 423 -19.54 12.21 1.19
N PRO A 424 -19.68 11.86 -0.09
CA PRO A 424 -20.93 11.34 -0.65
C PRO A 424 -21.24 9.90 -0.25
N PHE A 425 -20.27 9.15 0.28
CA PHE A 425 -20.43 7.75 0.65
C PHE A 425 -20.77 7.53 2.12
N ASP A 426 -20.92 8.61 2.91
CA ASP A 426 -21.19 8.50 4.34
C ASP A 426 -22.54 7.82 4.57
N VAL A 427 -22.52 6.65 5.24
CA VAL A 427 -23.74 5.85 5.48
C VAL A 427 -24.55 6.47 6.61
N THR A 428 -23.89 7.00 7.63
CA THR A 428 -24.55 7.74 8.70
C THR A 428 -24.78 9.20 8.31
N HIS A 429 -26.03 9.67 8.43
CA HIS A 429 -26.33 11.08 8.30
C HIS A 429 -25.78 11.84 9.51
N LYS A 430 -24.60 12.46 9.34
CA LYS A 430 -24.01 13.31 10.37
C LYS A 430 -24.62 14.71 10.33
N ASN A 431 -24.80 15.30 11.51
CA ASN A 431 -25.25 16.69 11.63
C ASN A 431 -24.21 17.64 10.98
N ALA A 432 -24.63 18.87 10.64
CA ALA A 432 -23.73 19.89 10.10
C ALA A 432 -22.46 20.06 10.97
N GLN A 433 -21.33 20.30 10.31
CA GLN A 433 -19.97 20.33 10.89
C GLN A 433 -19.49 19.02 11.54
N ARG A 434 -20.23 17.94 11.40
CA ARG A 434 -19.81 16.60 11.87
C ARG A 434 -19.56 15.64 10.71
N GLY A 435 -19.49 16.12 9.46
CA GLY A 435 -19.19 15.28 8.29
C GLY A 435 -17.71 14.90 8.12
N SER A 436 -16.78 15.72 8.63
CA SER A 436 -15.34 15.44 8.57
C SER A 436 -14.53 16.14 9.67
N ALA A 437 -13.23 15.87 9.71
CA ALA A 437 -12.25 16.75 10.35
C ALA A 437 -11.99 18.00 9.49
N TRP A 438 -11.13 18.89 9.99
CA TRP A 438 -10.63 20.02 9.23
C TRP A 438 -9.67 19.54 8.12
N ILE A 439 -9.97 19.90 6.89
CA ILE A 439 -9.26 19.46 5.68
C ILE A 439 -8.58 20.66 5.02
N ARG A 440 -7.29 20.48 4.71
CA ARG A 440 -6.48 21.49 4.01
C ARG A 440 -6.89 21.61 2.56
N MET A 441 -6.79 22.82 2.02
CA MET A 441 -6.98 23.10 0.59
C MET A 441 -5.66 23.50 -0.06
N ALA A 442 -5.37 22.91 -1.22
CA ALA A 442 -4.28 23.33 -2.08
C ALA A 442 -4.57 24.74 -2.62
N THR A 443 -3.56 25.61 -2.53
CA THR A 443 -3.63 27.00 -3.00
C THR A 443 -2.60 27.22 -4.11
N PRO A 444 -2.91 28.01 -5.15
CA PRO A 444 -1.96 28.28 -6.24
C PRO A 444 -0.64 28.93 -5.77
N TYR A 445 -0.65 29.65 -4.66
CA TYR A 445 0.53 30.29 -4.09
C TYR A 445 0.41 30.34 -2.55
N ALA A 446 1.47 29.94 -1.85
CA ALA A 446 1.56 29.95 -0.40
C ALA A 446 3.00 30.15 0.08
N GLY A 447 3.17 30.88 1.17
CA GLY A 447 4.43 31.13 1.86
C GLY A 447 4.17 31.45 3.34
N SER A 448 5.20 31.92 4.06
CA SER A 448 5.12 32.18 5.51
C SER A 448 4.12 33.28 5.88
N ASP A 449 3.97 34.30 5.05
CA ASP A 449 3.17 35.51 5.29
C ASP A 449 2.45 36.02 4.02
N HIS A 450 2.46 35.23 2.95
CA HIS A 450 1.90 35.60 1.65
C HIS A 450 1.27 34.39 0.96
N GLY A 451 0.34 34.63 0.03
CA GLY A 451 -0.31 33.57 -0.73
C GLY A 451 -1.58 34.04 -1.46
N MET A 452 -2.32 33.08 -1.98
CA MET A 452 -3.57 33.28 -2.71
C MET A 452 -4.65 32.34 -2.15
N HIS A 453 -5.65 32.91 -1.46
CA HIS A 453 -6.75 32.15 -0.86
C HIS A 453 -8.08 32.86 -1.10
N PHE A 454 -9.05 32.15 -1.69
CA PHE A 454 -10.43 32.60 -1.83
C PHE A 454 -11.33 31.68 -1.01
N PRO A 455 -11.99 32.18 0.05
CA PRO A 455 -12.87 31.37 0.88
C PRO A 455 -14.02 30.73 0.08
N LEU A 456 -14.23 29.44 0.26
CA LEU A 456 -15.34 28.71 -0.38
C LEU A 456 -16.66 28.92 0.36
N HIS A 457 -17.76 28.79 -0.37
CA HIS A 457 -19.12 28.85 0.16
C HIS A 457 -19.61 27.47 0.61
N LYS A 458 -20.58 27.44 1.53
CA LYS A 458 -21.30 26.22 1.89
C LYS A 458 -21.90 25.55 0.65
N GLY A 459 -21.77 24.24 0.54
CA GLY A 459 -22.25 23.45 -0.60
C GLY A 459 -21.41 23.58 -1.86
N THR A 460 -20.27 24.27 -1.81
CA THR A 460 -19.31 24.27 -2.93
C THR A 460 -18.79 22.85 -3.14
N GLU A 461 -18.85 22.36 -4.38
CA GLU A 461 -18.28 21.07 -4.74
C GLU A 461 -16.76 21.18 -4.88
N VAL A 462 -16.06 20.26 -4.25
CA VAL A 462 -14.60 20.19 -4.21
C VAL A 462 -14.11 18.81 -4.61
N VAL A 463 -12.90 18.77 -5.15
CA VAL A 463 -12.19 17.52 -5.46
C VAL A 463 -11.24 17.21 -4.30
N LEU A 464 -11.42 16.05 -3.69
CA LEU A 464 -10.57 15.50 -2.65
C LEU A 464 -9.54 14.55 -3.26
N SER A 465 -8.28 14.73 -2.89
CA SER A 465 -7.21 13.75 -3.06
C SER A 465 -6.77 13.24 -1.69
N PHE A 466 -5.90 12.23 -1.66
CA PHE A 466 -5.52 11.51 -0.46
C PHE A 466 -4.00 11.35 -0.45
N ILE A 467 -3.33 11.80 0.61
CA ILE A 467 -1.87 11.72 0.70
C ILE A 467 -1.43 10.25 0.69
N ASN A 468 -0.59 9.85 -0.27
CA ASN A 468 -0.21 8.45 -0.52
C ASN A 468 -1.40 7.50 -0.80
N GLY A 469 -2.56 8.06 -1.19
CA GLY A 469 -3.81 7.34 -1.33
C GLY A 469 -4.51 7.00 -0.01
N ASP A 470 -3.99 7.44 1.15
CA ASP A 470 -4.53 7.12 2.47
C ASP A 470 -5.89 7.79 2.70
N PRO A 471 -7.00 7.03 2.84
CA PRO A 471 -8.33 7.57 3.09
C PRO A 471 -8.41 8.45 4.33
N ASP A 472 -7.52 8.28 5.30
CA ASP A 472 -7.46 9.06 6.54
C ASP A 472 -6.79 10.44 6.36
N GLN A 473 -6.21 10.70 5.18
CA GLN A 473 -5.48 11.93 4.88
C GLN A 473 -6.04 12.66 3.65
N PRO A 474 -7.31 13.09 3.69
CA PRO A 474 -7.89 13.88 2.60
C PRO A 474 -7.24 15.26 2.50
N ILE A 475 -7.14 15.77 1.28
CA ILE A 475 -6.75 17.14 0.93
C ILE A 475 -7.64 17.64 -0.21
N ILE A 476 -8.12 18.87 -0.11
CA ILE A 476 -8.89 19.51 -1.19
C ILE A 476 -7.91 19.99 -2.26
N LEU A 477 -8.03 19.51 -3.49
CA LEU A 477 -7.23 19.98 -4.62
C LEU A 477 -7.75 21.29 -5.21
N GLY A 478 -9.06 21.50 -5.16
CA GLY A 478 -9.71 22.71 -5.67
C GLY A 478 -11.23 22.58 -5.70
N ALA A 479 -11.89 23.71 -5.92
CA ALA A 479 -13.33 23.77 -6.16
C ALA A 479 -13.63 23.59 -7.64
N ILE A 480 -14.72 22.90 -7.96
CA ILE A 480 -15.15 22.64 -9.34
C ILE A 480 -16.55 23.21 -9.59
N PRO A 481 -16.79 23.83 -10.77
CA PRO A 481 -18.13 24.26 -11.16
C PRO A 481 -19.06 23.07 -11.42
N ASN A 482 -20.35 23.27 -11.17
CA ASN A 482 -21.40 22.29 -11.46
C ASN A 482 -22.70 22.97 -11.93
N SER A 483 -23.79 22.21 -12.06
CA SER A 483 -25.08 22.73 -12.55
C SER A 483 -25.72 23.77 -11.62
N ILE A 484 -25.41 23.75 -10.32
CA ILE A 484 -25.92 24.69 -9.32
C ILE A 484 -24.99 25.91 -9.22
N ASN A 485 -23.67 25.68 -9.23
CA ASN A 485 -22.61 26.67 -9.16
C ASN A 485 -21.80 26.70 -10.47
N PRO A 486 -22.33 27.34 -11.52
CA PRO A 486 -21.76 27.26 -12.85
C PRO A 486 -20.53 28.17 -13.02
N ASN A 487 -19.71 27.86 -14.02
CA ASN A 487 -18.52 28.64 -14.33
C ASN A 487 -18.88 30.08 -14.74
N VAL A 488 -18.06 31.04 -14.32
CA VAL A 488 -18.16 32.47 -14.65
C VAL A 488 -17.71 32.79 -16.09
N VAL A 489 -16.97 31.86 -16.71
CA VAL A 489 -16.64 31.88 -18.14
C VAL A 489 -17.34 30.71 -18.84
N ARG A 490 -18.04 31.01 -19.92
CA ARG A 490 -18.86 30.10 -20.74
C ARG A 490 -18.72 30.45 -22.22
N ASN A 491 -19.48 29.77 -23.08
CA ASN A 491 -19.52 30.01 -24.51
C ASN A 491 -19.86 31.47 -24.87
N GLU A 492 -20.67 32.18 -24.07
CA GLU A 492 -21.03 33.57 -24.35
C GLU A 492 -19.87 34.57 -24.12
N ASN A 493 -18.87 34.21 -23.30
CA ASN A 493 -17.76 35.09 -22.91
C ASN A 493 -16.41 34.37 -22.92
N GLN A 494 -16.22 33.40 -23.81
CA GLN A 494 -15.05 32.52 -23.90
C GLN A 494 -13.70 33.22 -24.13
N MET A 495 -13.71 34.48 -24.56
CA MET A 495 -12.51 35.30 -24.77
C MET A 495 -12.11 36.09 -23.52
N GLN A 496 -12.65 35.72 -22.35
CA GLN A 496 -12.40 36.41 -21.07
C GLN A 496 -11.70 35.47 -20.09
N SER A 497 -10.61 35.95 -19.50
CA SER A 497 -10.04 35.41 -18.26
C SER A 497 -10.59 36.23 -17.09
N ARG A 498 -11.38 35.62 -16.20
CA ARG A 498 -12.15 36.34 -15.17
C ARG A 498 -11.91 35.76 -13.78
N ILE A 499 -11.64 36.65 -12.82
CA ILE A 499 -11.73 36.36 -11.38
C ILE A 499 -12.90 37.18 -10.84
N ARG A 500 -13.92 36.52 -10.30
CA ARG A 500 -15.12 37.16 -9.73
C ARG A 500 -15.35 36.65 -8.31
N THR A 501 -15.47 37.56 -7.36
CA THR A 501 -15.87 37.25 -5.98
C THR A 501 -17.39 37.12 -5.86
N ALA A 502 -17.91 36.43 -4.84
CA ALA A 502 -19.36 36.31 -4.62
C ALA A 502 -20.04 37.68 -4.40
N GLY A 503 -19.33 38.64 -3.81
CA GLY A 503 -19.80 40.03 -3.68
C GLY A 503 -19.80 40.84 -4.98
N GLY A 504 -19.34 40.26 -6.10
CA GLY A 504 -19.38 40.86 -7.44
C GLY A 504 -18.16 41.70 -7.83
N ASN A 505 -17.10 41.77 -7.03
CA ASN A 505 -15.84 42.40 -7.47
C ASN A 505 -15.16 41.52 -8.53
N GLU A 506 -14.64 42.13 -9.60
CA GLU A 506 -14.09 41.43 -10.76
C GLU A 506 -12.71 41.95 -11.20
N ILE A 507 -11.90 41.00 -11.69
CA ILE A 507 -10.72 41.24 -12.52
C ILE A 507 -10.96 40.51 -13.83
N VAL A 508 -10.91 41.22 -14.96
CA VAL A 508 -11.18 40.67 -16.30
C VAL A 508 -10.03 41.01 -17.23
N MET A 509 -9.56 40.01 -17.97
CA MET A 509 -8.68 40.19 -19.13
C MET A 509 -9.44 39.68 -20.36
N HIS A 510 -9.63 40.56 -21.34
CA HIS A 510 -10.37 40.28 -22.56
C HIS A 510 -9.40 40.14 -23.73
N ASP A 511 -9.52 39.05 -24.51
CA ASP A 511 -8.57 38.69 -25.56
C ASP A 511 -9.12 38.80 -26.99
N GLU A 512 -10.37 39.26 -27.16
CA GLU A 512 -10.92 39.47 -28.51
C GLU A 512 -10.05 40.44 -29.33
N ALA A 513 -9.70 40.02 -30.55
CA ALA A 513 -8.83 40.78 -31.44
C ALA A 513 -9.36 42.20 -31.70
N GLY A 514 -8.54 43.21 -31.41
CA GLY A 514 -8.91 44.62 -31.57
C GLY A 514 -9.79 45.18 -30.45
N LYS A 515 -10.19 44.34 -29.48
CA LYS A 515 -10.97 44.70 -28.29
C LYS A 515 -10.34 44.21 -26.99
N GLN A 516 -9.02 44.03 -26.98
CA GLN A 516 -8.31 43.56 -25.81
C GLN A 516 -8.27 44.63 -24.72
N HIS A 517 -8.63 44.26 -23.50
CA HIS A 517 -8.56 45.16 -22.35
C HIS A 517 -8.42 44.39 -21.03
N LEU A 518 -7.90 45.07 -20.03
CA LEU A 518 -7.89 44.69 -18.62
C LEU A 518 -8.93 45.55 -17.89
N GLU A 519 -9.75 44.95 -17.05
CA GLU A 519 -10.74 45.64 -16.23
C GLU A 519 -10.69 45.17 -14.77
N LEU A 520 -10.73 46.13 -13.85
CA LEU A 520 -10.93 45.94 -12.42
C LEU A 520 -12.22 46.65 -12.04
N SER A 521 -13.20 45.96 -11.45
CA SER A 521 -14.50 46.58 -11.13
C SER A 521 -15.03 46.16 -9.76
N SER A 522 -15.76 47.08 -9.13
CA SER A 522 -16.51 46.83 -7.90
C SER A 522 -17.96 47.32 -8.06
N PRO A 523 -18.95 46.50 -7.68
CA PRO A 523 -20.36 46.89 -7.78
C PRO A 523 -20.71 48.01 -6.79
N ILE A 524 -19.98 48.13 -5.68
CA ILE A 524 -20.19 49.21 -4.72
C ILE A 524 -19.64 50.52 -5.30
N GLY A 525 -20.52 51.51 -5.43
CA GLY A 525 -20.17 52.81 -6.04
C GLY A 525 -19.97 52.76 -7.55
N ASN A 526 -20.21 51.60 -8.19
CA ASN A 526 -20.06 51.37 -9.63
C ASN A 526 -18.69 51.85 -10.17
N THR A 527 -17.63 51.44 -9.49
CA THR A 527 -16.27 51.89 -9.78
C THR A 527 -15.53 50.89 -10.65
N SER A 528 -14.84 51.37 -11.67
CA SER A 528 -14.00 50.51 -12.52
C SER A 528 -12.75 51.24 -13.03
N ILE A 529 -11.70 50.45 -13.25
CA ILE A 529 -10.47 50.86 -13.94
C ILE A 529 -10.31 49.95 -15.14
N ARG A 530 -10.24 50.52 -16.34
CA ARG A 530 -10.05 49.77 -17.60
C ARG A 530 -8.81 50.27 -18.35
N ILE A 531 -8.01 49.35 -18.87
CA ILE A 531 -6.80 49.60 -19.65
C ILE A 531 -6.88 48.80 -20.95
N GLY A 532 -6.72 49.43 -22.11
CA GLY A 532 -6.78 48.76 -23.42
C GLY A 532 -7.86 49.33 -24.33
N SER A 533 -8.47 48.51 -25.17
CA SER A 533 -9.44 48.93 -26.17
C SER A 533 -10.58 49.72 -25.53
N ALA A 534 -10.76 50.95 -26.01
CA ALA A 534 -11.85 51.79 -25.56
C ALA A 534 -13.16 51.32 -26.20
N SER A 535 -14.15 50.94 -25.38
CA SER A 535 -15.54 51.20 -25.76
C SER A 535 -15.82 52.68 -25.47
N GLY A 536 -15.11 53.58 -26.18
CA GLY A 536 -15.17 55.04 -26.00
C GLY A 536 -14.61 55.55 -24.66
N SER A 537 -13.44 56.20 -24.70
CA SER A 537 -12.75 56.87 -23.57
C SER A 537 -12.19 55.97 -22.46
N SER A 538 -10.96 56.26 -22.03
CA SER A 538 -10.43 55.81 -20.74
C SER A 538 -11.22 56.51 -19.63
N SER A 539 -12.39 55.97 -19.26
CA SER A 539 -13.22 56.52 -18.21
C SER A 539 -12.84 55.92 -16.86
N VAL A 540 -12.27 56.73 -15.97
CA VAL A 540 -12.32 56.48 -14.52
C VAL A 540 -13.67 57.03 -14.05
N SER A 541 -14.70 56.18 -13.93
CA SER A 541 -15.97 56.59 -13.34
C SER A 541 -15.92 56.36 -11.83
N GLY A 542 -15.57 57.41 -11.10
CA GLY A 542 -15.67 57.46 -9.64
C GLY A 542 -16.73 58.48 -9.21
N ALA A 543 -17.88 58.00 -8.73
CA ALA A 543 -18.82 58.83 -7.97
C ALA A 543 -18.30 59.00 -6.54
N GLY A 544 -17.30 59.86 -6.38
CA GLY A 544 -16.77 60.32 -5.09
C GLY A 544 -16.61 61.83 -5.13
N SER A 545 -17.40 62.52 -4.32
CA SER A 545 -17.52 63.98 -4.20
C SER A 545 -16.19 64.74 -4.23
N TYR A 546 -15.89 65.42 -5.34
CA TYR A 546 -15.04 66.61 -5.35
C TYR A 546 -15.97 67.83 -5.34
N ALA A 547 -16.10 68.44 -4.16
CA ALA A 547 -16.79 69.71 -3.98
C ALA A 547 -16.10 70.78 -4.84
N GLN A 548 -16.88 71.48 -5.66
CA GLN A 548 -16.50 72.75 -6.25
C GLN A 548 -16.22 73.76 -5.11
N GLN A 549 -14.96 74.19 -4.98
CA GLN A 549 -14.66 75.49 -4.39
C GLN A 549 -13.71 76.26 -5.29
N GLN A 550 -14.08 77.52 -5.49
CA GLN A 550 -13.45 78.55 -6.30
C GLN A 550 -11.96 78.75 -6.01
N ALA A 551 -11.29 79.22 -7.05
CA ALA A 551 -9.91 79.65 -7.12
C ALA A 551 -9.42 80.44 -5.89
N ALA A 552 -8.42 79.88 -5.20
CA ALA A 552 -7.46 80.62 -4.39
C ALA A 552 -6.09 79.92 -4.44
N LEU A 553 -5.17 80.58 -5.15
CA LEU A 553 -3.71 80.52 -5.19
C LEU A 553 -2.93 79.56 -4.24
N LEU A 554 -2.05 78.77 -4.87
CA LEU A 554 -0.79 78.09 -4.42
C LEU A 554 -0.86 76.66 -3.84
N PRO A 555 0.20 75.82 -3.99
CA PRO A 555 1.18 75.68 -5.07
C PRO A 555 1.24 74.23 -5.65
N THR A 556 1.68 74.12 -6.90
CA THR A 556 1.98 72.87 -7.62
C THR A 556 2.73 71.82 -6.78
N ALA A 557 2.08 70.68 -6.49
CA ALA A 557 2.75 69.48 -6.03
C ALA A 557 3.63 68.92 -7.17
N ARG A 558 4.95 69.00 -6.96
CA ARG A 558 6.00 68.46 -7.84
C ARG A 558 5.94 66.94 -7.86
N ILE A 559 5.72 66.35 -9.03
CA ILE A 559 6.17 64.98 -9.32
C ILE A 559 7.69 65.04 -9.47
N GLN A 560 8.43 64.49 -8.51
CA GLN A 560 9.89 64.33 -8.61
C GLN A 560 10.23 63.23 -9.63
N ARG A 561 10.47 63.61 -10.89
CA ARG A 561 11.30 62.82 -11.80
C ARG A 561 12.76 63.03 -11.43
N HIS A 562 13.40 62.01 -10.86
CA HIS A 562 14.86 61.99 -10.76
C HIS A 562 15.45 61.90 -12.18
N LYS A 563 16.10 62.98 -12.62
CA LYS A 563 17.00 63.01 -13.78
C LYS A 563 18.43 63.00 -13.26
N THR A 564 19.22 62.04 -13.71
CA THR A 564 20.68 62.20 -13.78
C THR A 564 21.06 62.25 -15.26
N LYS A 565 21.83 63.27 -15.62
CA LYS A 565 22.21 63.65 -16.99
C LYS A 565 23.75 63.65 -17.03
N GLN A 566 24.37 62.90 -17.95
CA GLN A 566 25.64 63.21 -18.64
C GLN A 566 25.88 62.10 -19.68
N MET A 567 25.60 62.35 -20.97
CA MET A 567 26.46 62.92 -22.02
C MET A 567 27.57 61.96 -22.50
N TRP A 568 27.38 61.39 -23.70
CA TRP A 568 28.30 61.57 -24.84
C TRP A 568 27.49 61.58 -26.14
N GLN A 569 27.54 62.71 -26.86
CA GLN A 569 27.22 62.81 -28.28
C GLN A 569 28.47 62.39 -29.06
N GLY A 570 28.32 61.47 -30.00
CA GLY A 570 29.34 61.12 -30.97
C GLY A 570 28.64 60.68 -32.24
N ALA A 571 28.84 61.40 -33.33
CA ALA A 571 28.38 61.04 -34.66
C ALA A 571 28.93 59.65 -35.04
N LEU A 572 28.12 58.85 -35.73
CA LEU A 572 28.57 57.60 -36.35
C LEU A 572 29.61 57.93 -37.42
N GLN A 573 30.89 57.77 -37.08
CA GLN A 573 32.00 57.77 -38.02
C GLN A 573 32.35 56.31 -38.31
N TRP A 574 32.23 55.90 -39.57
CA TRP A 574 32.63 54.57 -40.01
C TRP A 574 34.16 54.51 -40.08
N ASN A 575 34.79 53.89 -39.08
CA ASN A 575 36.20 53.52 -39.17
C ASN A 575 36.31 52.04 -39.52
N GLN A 576 36.73 51.75 -40.74
CA GLN A 576 37.15 50.43 -41.18
C GLN A 576 38.50 50.13 -40.53
N LEU A 577 38.56 49.12 -39.66
CA LEU A 577 39.80 48.69 -39.02
C LEU A 577 40.13 47.27 -39.51
N SER A 578 41.18 47.19 -40.34
CA SER A 578 41.81 45.95 -40.81
C SER A 578 43.07 45.68 -40.00
N GLY A 579 43.16 44.50 -39.40
CA GLY A 579 44.39 43.98 -38.77
C GLY A 579 44.30 43.78 -37.26
N SER A 580 45.06 42.79 -36.78
CA SER A 580 45.08 42.28 -35.42
C SER A 580 45.99 43.10 -34.49
N GLN A 581 45.46 43.59 -33.37
CA GLN A 581 46.24 43.99 -32.20
C GLN A 581 45.67 43.40 -30.91
N GLN A 582 46.56 42.96 -30.02
CA GLN A 582 46.23 42.51 -28.67
C GLN A 582 46.23 43.70 -27.70
N MET A 583 45.23 43.77 -26.82
CA MET A 583 45.26 44.60 -25.62
C MET A 583 45.21 43.72 -24.36
N GLN A 584 46.14 43.98 -23.45
CA GLN A 584 46.22 43.38 -22.12
C GLN A 584 46.02 44.50 -21.10
N GLN A 585 44.94 44.49 -20.30
CA GLN A 585 44.83 45.39 -19.15
C GLN A 585 43.85 44.89 -18.09
N GLY A 586 44.21 45.09 -16.82
CA GLY A 586 43.73 44.37 -15.65
C GLY A 586 42.40 44.80 -15.03
N TRP A 587 41.94 43.91 -14.14
CA TRP A 587 40.93 43.99 -13.10
C TRP A 587 39.89 45.12 -13.19
N LEU A 588 38.62 44.75 -13.43
CA LEU A 588 37.44 45.43 -12.88
C LEU A 588 36.17 44.55 -12.94
N ASP A 589 35.40 44.62 -11.86
CA ASP A 589 34.12 43.97 -11.62
C ASP A 589 33.02 44.46 -12.58
N SER A 590 32.27 43.49 -13.12
CA SER A 590 30.95 43.59 -13.78
C SER A 590 30.69 44.78 -14.73
N VAL A 591 30.58 44.48 -16.03
CA VAL A 591 29.94 45.37 -17.01
C VAL A 591 28.81 44.62 -17.71
N TRP A 592 27.58 45.13 -17.57
CA TRP A 592 26.48 44.82 -18.48
C TRP A 592 26.61 45.73 -19.71
N SER A 593 26.81 45.14 -20.88
CA SER A 593 26.65 45.86 -22.15
C SER A 593 25.81 45.05 -23.13
N ASN A 594 24.68 45.65 -23.54
CA ASN A 594 23.86 45.20 -24.66
C ASN A 594 24.67 45.40 -25.95
N LEU A 595 25.14 44.31 -26.56
CA LEU A 595 25.69 44.32 -27.91
C LEU A 595 24.88 43.40 -28.82
N SER A 596 23.99 44.02 -29.57
CA SER A 596 23.29 43.45 -30.72
C SER A 596 24.25 43.41 -31.92
N SER A 597 24.68 42.20 -32.28
CA SER A 597 25.33 41.77 -33.53
C SER A 597 26.82 42.11 -33.76
N PHE A 598 27.60 41.07 -34.08
CA PHE A 598 28.91 41.12 -34.72
C PHE A 598 28.88 40.15 -35.91
N GLN A 599 29.18 40.61 -37.12
CA GLN A 599 29.42 39.76 -38.29
C GLN A 599 30.81 40.07 -38.85
N PRO A 600 31.71 39.09 -38.99
CA PRO A 600 32.93 39.28 -39.75
C PRO A 600 32.68 38.95 -41.24
N SER A 601 33.08 39.88 -42.11
CA SER A 601 33.20 39.64 -43.54
C SER A 601 34.43 38.77 -43.79
N SER A 602 34.19 37.52 -44.21
CA SER A 602 35.09 36.62 -44.95
C SER A 602 36.60 36.69 -44.66
N GLY A 603 37.13 35.74 -43.88
CA GLY A 603 38.57 35.45 -43.86
C GLY A 603 39.04 34.76 -42.58
N ASP A 604 39.69 33.60 -42.75
CA ASP A 604 40.26 32.74 -41.70
C ASP A 604 41.26 33.46 -40.78
N GLY A 605 41.01 33.41 -39.48
CA GLY A 605 41.93 33.88 -38.44
C GLY A 605 41.46 33.50 -37.04
N GLY A 606 42.22 32.64 -36.35
CA GLY A 606 41.95 32.21 -34.97
C GLY A 606 42.50 33.18 -33.92
N VAL A 607 41.77 33.37 -32.82
CA VAL A 607 42.18 34.16 -31.64
C VAL A 607 42.40 33.21 -30.46
N THR A 608 43.52 33.34 -29.74
CA THR A 608 43.80 32.59 -28.49
C THR A 608 43.55 33.47 -27.27
N ILE A 609 42.75 32.98 -26.31
CA ILE A 609 42.49 33.65 -25.01
C ILE A 609 42.81 32.65 -23.88
N ASN A 610 43.65 33.03 -22.92
CA ASN A 610 43.91 32.25 -21.70
C ASN A 610 43.15 32.85 -20.50
N THR A 611 42.31 32.05 -19.83
CA THR A 611 41.59 32.44 -18.60
C THR A 611 41.70 31.38 -17.52
N ALA A 612 41.79 31.79 -16.25
CA ALA A 612 41.53 30.95 -15.09
C ALA A 612 40.06 31.16 -14.66
N GLY A 613 39.15 30.48 -15.36
CA GLY A 613 37.68 30.62 -15.21
C GLY A 613 36.95 30.43 -16.55
N SER A 614 35.63 30.22 -16.50
CA SER A 614 34.76 29.92 -17.64
C SER A 614 34.76 31.02 -18.71
N ALA A 615 35.00 30.66 -19.98
CA ALA A 615 35.00 31.56 -21.13
C ALA A 615 34.11 31.03 -22.27
N LYS A 616 33.60 31.93 -23.13
CA LYS A 616 32.79 31.60 -24.32
C LYS A 616 33.59 31.92 -25.60
N ILE A 617 33.69 30.95 -26.51
CA ILE A 617 34.36 31.04 -27.81
C ILE A 617 33.30 30.95 -28.91
N THR A 618 33.43 31.72 -29.99
CA THR A 618 32.62 31.56 -31.22
C THR A 618 33.58 31.35 -32.40
N CYS A 619 33.43 30.24 -33.12
CA CYS A 619 34.14 29.92 -34.36
C CYS A 619 33.13 29.77 -35.51
N LEU A 620 33.60 29.88 -36.76
CA LEU A 620 32.75 30.03 -37.95
C LEU A 620 32.09 28.74 -38.47
N ASP A 621 32.42 27.56 -37.94
CA ASP A 621 31.77 26.30 -38.37
C ASP A 621 30.89 25.67 -37.27
N TYR A 622 31.41 25.31 -36.09
CA TYR A 622 30.58 24.97 -34.91
C TYR A 622 31.44 24.82 -33.63
N ALA A 623 30.92 25.25 -32.49
CA ALA A 623 31.44 24.92 -31.16
C ALA A 623 30.30 24.77 -30.14
N ASN A 624 30.33 23.70 -29.34
CA ASN A 624 29.57 23.62 -28.09
C ASN A 624 30.45 23.07 -26.96
N ILE A 625 30.73 23.93 -25.99
CA ILE A 625 31.47 23.65 -24.76
C ILE A 625 30.50 23.91 -23.59
N VAL A 626 30.23 22.88 -22.78
CA VAL A 626 29.51 23.04 -21.50
C VAL A 626 30.25 22.31 -20.39
N GLY A 627 30.73 23.06 -19.39
CA GLY A 627 31.16 22.53 -18.10
C GLY A 627 30.05 22.75 -17.06
N GLY A 628 29.38 21.66 -16.63
CA GLY A 628 28.24 21.68 -15.70
C GLY A 628 27.01 20.92 -16.23
N GLU A 629 25.89 20.95 -15.50
CA GLU A 629 24.60 20.39 -15.94
C GLU A 629 23.97 21.23 -17.07
N TYR A 630 23.50 20.56 -18.13
CA TYR A 630 22.82 21.19 -19.25
C TYR A 630 21.35 20.75 -19.32
N LEU A 631 20.42 21.67 -19.03
CA LEU A 631 18.97 21.47 -19.14
C LEU A 631 18.39 22.37 -20.23
N SER A 632 17.65 21.78 -21.17
CA SER A 632 16.89 22.51 -22.19
C SER A 632 15.42 22.09 -22.16
N LEU A 633 14.52 23.05 -21.95
CA LEU A 633 13.07 22.88 -21.97
C LEU A 633 12.50 23.77 -23.07
N ILE A 634 11.94 23.16 -24.12
CA ILE A 634 11.35 23.90 -25.24
C ILE A 634 9.85 23.61 -25.26
N VAL A 635 9.06 24.65 -24.94
CA VAL A 635 7.60 24.60 -25.06
C VAL A 635 7.23 24.99 -26.49
N GLY A 636 7.30 24.02 -27.40
CA GLY A 636 7.04 24.18 -28.83
C GLY A 636 7.79 23.17 -29.70
N ASN A 637 7.86 23.43 -31.01
CA ASN A 637 8.59 22.59 -31.95
C ASN A 637 10.06 23.02 -32.01
N LYS A 638 10.99 22.06 -31.94
CA LYS A 638 12.41 22.28 -32.22
C LYS A 638 12.73 21.77 -33.63
N ASN A 639 13.19 22.66 -34.50
CA ASN A 639 13.67 22.31 -35.84
C ASN A 639 15.12 22.75 -35.98
N GLU A 640 16.03 21.83 -36.27
CA GLU A 640 17.46 22.10 -36.40
C GLU A 640 17.98 21.54 -37.73
N ALA A 641 18.59 22.40 -38.57
CA ALA A 641 19.13 22.02 -39.86
C ALA A 641 20.56 22.54 -40.02
N VAL A 642 21.53 21.64 -40.21
CA VAL A 642 22.95 22.01 -40.34
C VAL A 642 23.58 21.38 -41.57
N LEU A 643 24.31 22.21 -42.32
CA LEU A 643 25.00 21.85 -43.55
C LEU A 643 26.50 21.71 -43.29
N GLY A 644 26.95 20.53 -42.83
CA GLY A 644 28.36 20.24 -42.51
C GLY A 644 28.52 19.22 -41.38
N PRO A 645 29.76 18.79 -41.07
CA PRO A 645 30.03 17.92 -39.93
C PRO A 645 29.90 18.65 -38.59
N VAL A 646 29.44 17.97 -37.54
CA VAL A 646 29.17 18.57 -36.23
C VAL A 646 29.72 17.70 -35.11
N GLU A 647 30.39 18.30 -34.12
CA GLU A 647 30.93 17.60 -32.94
C GLU A 647 30.49 18.25 -31.62
N SER A 648 29.82 17.52 -30.73
CA SER A 648 29.27 18.06 -29.47
C SER A 648 29.78 17.35 -28.22
N PHE A 649 30.05 18.11 -27.14
CA PHE A 649 30.55 17.59 -25.86
C PHE A 649 29.72 18.04 -24.64
N TYR A 650 29.37 17.15 -23.71
CA TYR A 650 28.65 17.48 -22.47
C TYR A 650 28.99 16.55 -21.28
N VAL A 651 28.64 16.96 -20.06
CA VAL A 651 28.77 16.13 -18.84
C VAL A 651 27.42 15.46 -18.52
N TYR A 652 26.38 16.25 -18.19
CA TYR A 652 24.99 15.77 -18.08
C TYR A 652 24.10 16.52 -19.06
N LYS A 653 23.13 15.82 -19.68
CA LYS A 653 22.20 16.42 -20.65
C LYS A 653 20.77 15.98 -20.39
N TYR A 654 19.89 16.96 -20.11
CA TYR A 654 18.45 16.75 -19.98
C TYR A 654 17.70 17.60 -21.01
N GLU A 655 16.89 16.99 -21.86
CA GLU A 655 16.16 17.69 -22.94
C GLU A 655 14.68 17.30 -22.95
N TYR A 656 13.78 18.29 -22.80
CA TYR A 656 12.32 18.10 -22.79
C TYR A 656 11.68 18.90 -23.94
N VAL A 657 11.08 18.22 -24.93
CA VAL A 657 10.58 18.86 -26.17
C VAL A 657 9.24 18.25 -26.61
N PHE A 658 8.32 19.05 -27.16
CA PHE A 658 7.04 18.51 -27.66
C PHE A 658 7.21 17.84 -29.05
N PHE A 659 7.78 18.53 -30.03
CA PHE A 659 8.10 17.94 -31.35
C PHE A 659 9.51 18.30 -31.78
N LYS A 660 10.24 17.36 -32.40
CA LYS A 660 11.64 17.58 -32.81
C LYS A 660 11.90 17.09 -34.23
N THR A 661 12.47 17.95 -35.06
CA THR A 661 12.96 17.59 -36.40
C THR A 661 14.41 18.06 -36.57
N ASP A 662 15.33 17.12 -36.74
CA ASP A 662 16.75 17.39 -36.94
C ASP A 662 17.18 16.90 -38.34
N VAL A 663 17.83 17.76 -39.14
CA VAL A 663 18.34 17.44 -40.48
C VAL A 663 19.80 17.84 -40.61
N TRP A 664 20.67 16.86 -40.84
CA TRP A 664 22.13 17.05 -40.94
C TRP A 664 22.62 16.62 -42.31
N SER A 665 23.27 17.53 -43.04
CA SER A 665 23.98 17.20 -44.28
C SER A 665 25.48 17.03 -44.02
N GLY A 666 25.87 15.89 -43.44
CA GLY A 666 27.25 15.63 -43.02
C GLY A 666 27.32 14.59 -41.90
N SER A 667 28.52 14.39 -41.34
CA SER A 667 28.73 13.48 -40.21
C SER A 667 28.44 14.17 -38.87
N LYS A 668 27.84 13.46 -37.92
CA LYS A 668 27.51 13.97 -36.59
C LYS A 668 28.21 13.16 -35.51
N THR A 669 29.03 13.80 -34.68
CA THR A 669 29.69 13.20 -33.52
C THR A 669 29.17 13.84 -32.23
N GLU A 670 28.77 13.04 -31.24
CA GLU A 670 28.38 13.53 -29.91
C GLU A 670 29.11 12.70 -28.84
N THR A 671 29.80 13.36 -27.91
CA THR A 671 30.58 12.70 -26.85
C THR A 671 30.21 13.24 -25.46
N GLY A 672 29.73 12.38 -24.57
CA GLY A 672 29.26 12.77 -23.23
C GLY A 672 29.91 12.00 -22.09
N ALA A 673 30.16 12.67 -20.95
CA ALA A 673 30.67 12.07 -19.71
C ALA A 673 29.67 12.27 -18.55
N GLY A 674 28.70 11.37 -18.40
CA GLY A 674 27.57 11.43 -17.46
C GLY A 674 26.24 11.03 -18.13
N ALA A 675 25.12 11.20 -17.42
CA ALA A 675 23.81 10.77 -17.91
C ALA A 675 23.21 11.73 -18.96
N LYS A 676 22.60 11.16 -20.01
CA LYS A 676 21.78 11.85 -21.01
C LYS A 676 20.34 11.35 -20.93
N SER A 677 19.39 12.24 -20.65
CA SER A 677 17.96 11.97 -20.70
C SER A 677 17.25 12.91 -21.66
N GLU A 678 16.48 12.37 -22.58
CA GLU A 678 15.70 13.14 -23.54
C GLU A 678 14.24 12.66 -23.51
N VAL A 679 13.30 13.54 -23.18
CA VAL A 679 11.87 13.23 -23.07
C VAL A 679 11.10 14.07 -24.07
N LEU A 680 10.43 13.41 -25.02
CA LEU A 680 9.60 14.05 -26.03
C LEU A 680 8.12 13.69 -25.90
N VAL A 681 7.29 14.73 -25.91
CA VAL A 681 5.82 14.63 -25.90
C VAL A 681 5.28 14.95 -27.30
N GLY A 682 5.57 14.05 -28.25
CA GLY A 682 5.18 14.16 -29.67
C GLY A 682 6.12 13.40 -30.63
N THR A 683 6.15 13.79 -31.91
CA THR A 683 6.92 13.09 -32.97
C THR A 683 8.37 13.58 -33.05
N LYS A 684 9.31 12.64 -33.24
CA LYS A 684 10.74 12.90 -33.49
C LYS A 684 11.12 12.45 -34.91
N ASN A 685 11.65 13.36 -35.73
CA ASN A 685 12.21 13.07 -37.04
C ASN A 685 13.71 13.42 -37.06
N GLU A 686 14.60 12.49 -37.38
CA GLU A 686 16.05 12.74 -37.52
C GLU A 686 16.55 12.22 -38.87
N LEU A 687 17.11 13.09 -39.70
CA LEU A 687 17.75 12.74 -40.97
C LEU A 687 19.23 13.13 -40.91
N VAL A 688 20.12 12.16 -41.09
CA VAL A 688 21.58 12.39 -41.17
C VAL A 688 22.08 11.76 -42.47
N THR A 689 22.56 12.60 -43.39
CA THR A 689 23.05 12.11 -44.69
C THR A 689 24.53 11.69 -44.66
N GLY A 690 25.20 11.73 -43.51
CA GLY A 690 26.56 11.21 -43.29
C GLY A 690 26.63 10.18 -42.17
N ALA A 691 27.84 9.94 -41.63
CA ALA A 691 28.03 9.01 -40.51
C ALA A 691 27.64 9.67 -39.18
N LYS A 692 26.90 8.97 -38.33
CA LYS A 692 26.57 9.40 -36.97
C LYS A 692 27.34 8.57 -35.95
N THR A 693 28.09 9.22 -35.07
CA THR A 693 28.82 8.60 -33.96
C THR A 693 28.37 9.23 -32.63
N GLU A 694 27.81 8.44 -31.72
CA GLU A 694 27.51 8.91 -30.36
C GLU A 694 28.29 8.10 -29.33
N THR A 695 29.11 8.75 -28.50
CA THR A 695 29.88 8.11 -27.41
C THR A 695 29.40 8.65 -26.06
N ILE A 696 28.78 7.83 -25.23
CA ILE A 696 28.28 8.24 -23.90
C ILE A 696 28.87 7.35 -22.82
N ILE A 697 29.51 7.98 -21.84
CA ILE A 697 30.07 7.35 -20.64
C ILE A 697 29.11 7.64 -19.48
N GLY A 698 28.04 6.84 -19.35
CA GLY A 698 26.93 7.02 -18.40
C GLY A 698 25.59 6.54 -18.96
N ASP A 699 24.50 6.73 -18.21
CA ASP A 699 23.17 6.28 -18.63
C ASP A 699 22.60 7.14 -19.77
N LYS A 700 22.01 6.51 -20.78
CA LYS A 700 21.27 7.18 -21.86
C LYS A 700 19.80 6.76 -21.82
N THR A 701 18.90 7.69 -21.55
CA THR A 701 17.44 7.50 -21.58
C THR A 701 16.83 8.38 -22.66
N GLU A 702 15.99 7.81 -23.52
CA GLU A 702 15.24 8.58 -24.52
C GLU A 702 13.79 8.08 -24.55
N SER A 703 12.84 8.94 -24.16
CA SER A 703 11.42 8.62 -24.07
C SER A 703 10.65 9.47 -25.09
N VAL A 704 10.03 8.86 -26.10
CA VAL A 704 9.24 9.56 -27.11
C VAL A 704 7.80 9.05 -27.04
N ALA A 705 6.86 9.92 -26.67
CA ALA A 705 5.44 9.55 -26.56
C ALA A 705 4.73 9.44 -27.92
N GLY A 706 5.31 9.98 -29.01
CA GLY A 706 4.80 9.91 -30.38
C GLY A 706 5.68 9.08 -31.34
N ILE A 707 5.56 9.31 -32.65
CA ILE A 707 6.27 8.54 -33.68
C ILE A 707 7.75 8.98 -33.75
N LYS A 708 8.69 8.03 -33.81
CA LYS A 708 10.11 8.30 -34.06
C LYS A 708 10.54 7.80 -35.44
N THR A 709 10.97 8.71 -36.31
CA THR A 709 11.53 8.39 -37.63
C THR A 709 13.00 8.82 -37.68
N SER A 710 13.92 7.88 -37.89
CA SER A 710 15.35 8.20 -38.02
C SER A 710 15.92 7.57 -39.29
N LYS A 711 16.53 8.39 -40.17
CA LYS A 711 17.18 7.94 -41.40
C LYS A 711 18.63 8.40 -41.37
N VAL A 712 19.55 7.47 -41.13
CA VAL A 712 20.98 7.72 -40.99
C VAL A 712 21.73 6.79 -41.94
N LEU A 713 22.73 7.30 -42.64
CA LEU A 713 23.47 6.52 -43.64
C LEU A 713 24.39 5.45 -43.01
N VAL A 714 25.10 5.80 -41.94
CA VAL A 714 25.88 4.87 -41.11
C VAL A 714 25.77 5.33 -39.66
N LYS A 715 25.39 4.44 -38.72
CA LYS A 715 25.17 4.79 -37.31
C LYS A 715 26.04 3.94 -36.38
N ASN A 716 26.89 4.58 -35.60
CA ASN A 716 27.76 3.98 -34.58
C ASN A 716 27.44 4.59 -33.20
N ASP A 717 26.64 3.89 -32.40
CA ASP A 717 26.39 4.28 -31.00
C ASP A 717 27.31 3.45 -30.08
N ILE A 718 28.20 4.12 -29.35
CA ILE A 718 29.05 3.52 -28.30
C ILE A 718 28.52 4.04 -26.96
N VAL A 719 27.63 3.26 -26.34
CA VAL A 719 27.18 3.52 -24.98
C VAL A 719 27.84 2.51 -24.06
N THR A 720 28.73 2.98 -23.19
CA THR A 720 29.41 2.11 -22.24
C THR A 720 28.50 1.96 -21.03
N PHE A 721 27.49 1.11 -21.15
CA PHE A 721 26.69 0.68 -20.01
C PHE A 721 27.53 -0.24 -19.13
N ALA A 722 27.54 -0.01 -17.83
CA ALA A 722 27.81 -1.10 -16.91
C ALA A 722 26.56 -2.01 -16.81
N LYS A 723 26.27 -2.74 -17.89
CA LYS A 723 25.53 -4.02 -17.95
C LYS A 723 24.08 -4.08 -17.43
N LEU A 724 23.09 -3.51 -18.13
CA LEU A 724 21.67 -3.85 -17.88
C LEU A 724 20.95 -4.56 -19.05
N SER A 725 21.30 -4.28 -20.32
CA SER A 725 20.60 -4.88 -21.47
C SER A 725 21.01 -6.32 -21.79
N GLU A 726 22.27 -6.68 -21.53
CA GLU A 726 22.72 -8.08 -21.58
C GLU A 726 22.10 -8.91 -20.44
N TYR A 727 21.78 -8.28 -19.31
CA TYR A 727 21.11 -8.91 -18.16
C TYR A 727 19.68 -9.30 -18.52
N ASP A 728 18.86 -8.37 -19.02
CA ASP A 728 17.45 -8.69 -19.36
C ASP A 728 17.35 -9.70 -20.50
N THR A 729 18.25 -9.62 -21.47
CA THR A 729 18.28 -10.58 -22.59
C THR A 729 18.72 -11.96 -22.13
N ALA A 730 19.72 -12.04 -21.24
CA ALA A 730 20.15 -13.31 -20.67
C ALA A 730 19.10 -13.92 -19.74
N VAL A 731 18.50 -13.11 -18.84
CA VAL A 731 17.46 -13.55 -17.91
C VAL A 731 16.23 -14.03 -18.67
N ASN A 732 15.79 -13.31 -19.71
CA ASN A 732 14.63 -13.73 -20.50
C ASN A 732 14.91 -15.00 -21.32
N ASN A 733 16.08 -15.11 -21.97
CA ASN A 733 16.47 -16.34 -22.67
C ASN A 733 16.57 -17.55 -21.74
N ILE A 734 16.96 -17.33 -20.47
CA ILE A 734 17.04 -18.41 -19.50
C ILE A 734 15.66 -18.76 -18.90
N LYS A 735 14.80 -17.77 -18.62
CA LYS A 735 13.39 -18.01 -18.23
C LYS A 735 12.65 -18.85 -19.26
N THR A 736 12.85 -18.58 -20.56
CA THR A 736 12.26 -19.37 -21.65
C THR A 736 12.76 -20.82 -21.67
N LYS A 737 14.06 -21.05 -21.45
CA LYS A 737 14.61 -22.42 -21.40
C LYS A 737 14.13 -23.22 -20.20
N LEU A 738 13.89 -22.55 -19.06
CA LEU A 738 13.32 -23.18 -17.86
C LEU A 738 11.86 -23.58 -18.08
N SER A 739 11.03 -22.72 -18.69
CA SER A 739 9.63 -23.06 -18.96
C SER A 739 9.49 -24.21 -19.97
N GLU A 740 10.34 -24.25 -21.00
CA GLU A 740 10.41 -25.38 -21.95
C GLU A 740 10.78 -26.69 -21.25
N SER A 741 11.68 -26.64 -20.26
CA SER A 741 12.13 -27.80 -19.51
C SER A 741 11.09 -28.30 -18.50
N ASP A 742 10.38 -27.39 -17.83
CA ASP A 742 9.30 -27.74 -16.90
C ASP A 742 8.09 -28.33 -17.64
N LEU A 743 7.77 -27.80 -18.84
CA LEU A 743 6.76 -28.38 -19.73
C LEU A 743 7.15 -29.79 -20.20
N ALA A 744 8.43 -30.03 -20.48
CA ALA A 744 8.93 -31.37 -20.81
C ALA A 744 8.80 -32.35 -19.65
N LEU A 745 8.97 -31.89 -18.40
CA LEU A 745 8.79 -32.69 -17.19
C LEU A 745 7.31 -33.00 -16.91
N GLU A 746 6.42 -32.04 -17.15
CA GLU A 746 4.97 -32.22 -16.99
C GLU A 746 4.42 -33.23 -18.00
N ASN A 747 4.89 -33.15 -19.26
CA ASN A 747 4.58 -34.14 -20.29
C ASN A 747 5.12 -35.53 -19.94
N LEU A 748 6.33 -35.61 -19.38
CA LEU A 748 6.90 -36.88 -18.91
C LEU A 748 6.14 -37.48 -17.72
N THR A 749 5.70 -36.64 -16.78
CA THR A 749 4.89 -37.04 -15.62
C THR A 749 3.51 -37.50 -16.06
N THR A 750 2.92 -36.83 -17.06
CA THR A 750 1.64 -37.22 -17.66
C THR A 750 1.75 -38.57 -18.36
N ASN A 751 2.81 -38.81 -19.13
CA ASN A 751 3.08 -40.11 -19.76
C ASN A 751 3.29 -41.24 -18.73
N PHE A 752 3.88 -40.92 -17.57
CA PHE A 752 4.01 -41.86 -16.45
C PHE A 752 2.66 -42.20 -15.81
N MET A 753 1.82 -41.19 -15.54
CA MET A 753 0.48 -41.37 -14.95
C MET A 753 -0.48 -42.12 -15.89
N ASN A 754 -0.25 -42.06 -17.20
CA ASN A 754 -1.04 -42.78 -18.21
C ASN A 754 -0.59 -44.24 -18.43
N GLY A 755 0.47 -44.71 -17.76
CA GLY A 755 0.88 -46.12 -17.78
C GLY A 755 1.76 -46.56 -18.96
N ASP A 756 2.29 -45.64 -19.77
CA ASP A 756 3.17 -45.92 -20.92
C ASP A 756 4.65 -46.14 -20.51
N VAL A 757 4.92 -47.07 -19.59
CA VAL A 757 6.28 -47.27 -19.04
C VAL A 757 6.75 -48.73 -19.16
N THR A 758 7.70 -48.98 -20.07
CA THR A 758 8.57 -50.17 -20.09
C THR A 758 9.88 -49.91 -19.32
N ILE A 759 10.53 -50.95 -18.80
CA ILE A 759 11.78 -50.87 -17.99
C ILE A 759 12.91 -50.10 -18.71
N GLU A 760 12.93 -50.15 -20.04
CA GLU A 760 13.90 -49.45 -20.89
C GLU A 760 13.71 -47.92 -20.90
N ASN A 761 12.48 -47.44 -20.66
CA ASN A 761 12.14 -46.02 -20.56
C ASN A 761 12.56 -45.42 -19.21
N THR A 762 12.61 -46.21 -18.14
CA THR A 762 12.89 -45.73 -16.78
C THR A 762 14.35 -45.30 -16.59
N GLN A 763 15.31 -45.99 -17.21
CA GLN A 763 16.74 -45.59 -17.16
C GLN A 763 16.99 -44.32 -17.98
N THR A 764 16.35 -44.21 -19.14
CA THR A 764 16.40 -43.01 -19.98
C THR A 764 15.76 -41.81 -19.28
N TYR A 765 14.71 -42.06 -18.48
CA TYR A 765 14.05 -41.05 -17.65
C TYR A 765 14.94 -40.54 -16.52
N VAL A 766 15.58 -41.44 -15.76
CA VAL A 766 16.49 -41.07 -14.67
C VAL A 766 17.67 -40.25 -15.21
N ALA A 767 18.26 -40.69 -16.34
CA ALA A 767 19.36 -39.96 -16.98
C ALA A 767 18.95 -38.55 -17.45
N LYS A 768 17.75 -38.39 -18.01
CA LYS A 768 17.23 -37.07 -18.41
C LYS A 768 16.93 -36.17 -17.21
N ARG A 769 16.40 -36.74 -16.12
CA ARG A 769 16.13 -36.00 -14.88
C ARG A 769 17.42 -35.55 -14.19
N GLU A 770 18.45 -36.39 -14.16
CA GLU A 770 19.76 -36.04 -13.58
C GLU A 770 20.48 -34.98 -14.42
N ALA A 771 20.43 -35.07 -15.74
CA ALA A 771 20.95 -34.03 -16.64
C ALA A 771 20.26 -32.68 -16.41
N TYR A 772 18.93 -32.66 -16.25
CA TYR A 772 18.17 -31.45 -15.94
C TYR A 772 18.54 -30.85 -14.57
N ILE A 773 18.70 -31.68 -13.53
CA ILE A 773 19.11 -31.21 -12.19
C ILE A 773 20.50 -30.59 -12.23
N ALA A 774 21.44 -31.20 -12.97
CA ALA A 774 22.79 -30.66 -13.14
C ALA A 774 22.79 -29.31 -13.87
N GLU A 775 21.97 -29.15 -14.91
CA GLU A 775 21.84 -27.91 -15.68
C GLU A 775 21.20 -26.79 -14.83
N LYS A 776 20.20 -27.13 -14.01
CA LYS A 776 19.57 -26.21 -13.04
C LYS A 776 20.54 -25.78 -11.93
N GLN A 777 21.38 -26.67 -11.43
CA GLN A 777 22.38 -26.31 -10.41
C GLN A 777 23.50 -25.42 -10.99
N ALA A 778 23.98 -25.69 -12.20
CA ALA A 778 24.94 -24.82 -12.89
C ALA A 778 24.38 -23.41 -13.14
N TYR A 779 23.06 -23.30 -13.36
CA TYR A 779 22.34 -22.03 -13.49
C TYR A 779 22.31 -21.23 -12.17
N ILE A 780 21.93 -21.88 -11.06
CA ILE A 780 21.91 -21.25 -9.73
C ILE A 780 23.30 -20.70 -9.37
N GLN A 781 24.35 -21.46 -9.71
CA GLN A 781 25.73 -21.05 -9.46
C GLN A 781 26.13 -19.82 -10.31
N LYS A 782 25.74 -19.75 -11.58
CA LYS A 782 25.96 -18.56 -12.43
C LYS A 782 25.20 -17.33 -11.93
N CYS A 783 23.94 -17.47 -11.52
CA CYS A 783 23.16 -16.36 -10.96
C CYS A 783 23.73 -15.84 -9.63
N SER A 784 24.22 -16.74 -8.76
CA SER A 784 24.85 -16.38 -7.48
C SER A 784 26.15 -15.59 -7.66
N ALA A 785 26.92 -15.85 -8.73
CA ALA A 785 28.12 -15.08 -9.05
C ALA A 785 27.79 -13.65 -9.51
N PHE A 786 26.63 -13.44 -10.16
CA PHE A 786 26.19 -12.14 -10.69
C PHE A 786 25.47 -11.26 -9.66
N ALA A 787 24.77 -11.84 -8.66
CA ALA A 787 24.10 -11.10 -7.59
C ALA A 787 25.05 -10.34 -6.63
N SER A 788 26.36 -10.54 -6.74
CA SER A 788 27.38 -9.82 -5.98
C SER A 788 27.67 -8.39 -6.46
N PHE A 789 27.13 -7.99 -7.62
CA PHE A 789 27.15 -6.60 -8.11
C PHE A 789 25.73 -6.01 -8.00
N GLY A 790 25.55 -5.12 -7.03
CA GLY A 790 24.24 -4.77 -6.47
C GLY A 790 23.26 -4.05 -7.39
N THR A 791 22.01 -4.49 -7.33
CA THR A 791 20.81 -3.64 -7.27
C THR A 791 19.63 -4.51 -6.84
N SER A 792 18.88 -4.04 -5.83
CA SER A 792 17.65 -4.66 -5.36
C SER A 792 16.56 -4.50 -6.42
N ILE A 793 16.22 -5.60 -7.11
CA ILE A 793 14.99 -5.69 -7.91
C ILE A 793 14.12 -6.77 -7.26
N TYR A 794 12.98 -6.32 -6.74
CA TYR A 794 11.82 -7.15 -6.44
C TYR A 794 11.39 -7.88 -7.73
N MET A 795 11.32 -9.20 -7.71
CA MET A 795 10.49 -9.95 -8.66
C MET A 795 9.15 -10.25 -8.00
N PRO A 796 8.00 -10.05 -8.66
CA PRO A 796 6.75 -10.68 -8.25
C PRO A 796 6.78 -12.17 -8.64
N GLU A 797 6.45 -13.01 -7.66
CA GLU A 797 6.29 -14.49 -7.62
C GLU A 797 7.10 -15.37 -8.58
#